data_AF-A0A812Z922-F1
#
_entry.id   AF-A0A812Z922-F1
#
_cell.length_a   1.000
_cell.length_b   1.000
_cell.length_c   1.000
_cell.angle_alpha   90.00
_cell.angle_beta   90.00
_cell.angle_gamma   90.00
#
_symmetry.space_group_name_H-M   'P 1'
#
loop_
_entity.id
_entity.type
_entity.pdbx_description
1 polymer ?
#
loop_
_entity_poly.entity_id
_entity_poly.type
_entity_poly.pdbx_seq_one_letter_code
_entity_poly.pdbx_strand_id
1 'polypeptide(L)'
;MKDELLLRHPPSLARVTVHAPAPQRKFALLAGFVALHGLALQFCIQTSGQAHQAALERVRKLNREHFLNGTKEEDKIPQEQLPSEWAPNPWASASLFATISLHVFFHLVCHWKVSFRASMLFQPARNVREGFYVQVTPLPHRGRAALVPLKFCETTLRLTFIFQRQHYECLEPGDNGTDPDDEVGEVQLTPCPVSEPLSKYLQATGVGNDDAEHLKSRFGDNLLEVELPSFFQCYKEQLLSPLVIFQVFVALIWAADDFFGYTLMQLLFILTMESTSVFQRLKTMKMLNSMGTKSYGIMVFRGGSWVEKSTSDLVPGDLIELVTVARQEGAADKVAPDIVPCDCVLIRGEAVASEASLTGESAPQMKDALVLEDRSLDLQGTDRVHCLFSGTRIVRASEGSNKDDLDAGGAPAASQVPATPNGGSLVFVARTGFASSQGQLLQMIEFSQDKVSGDTREVIIALLILLGFALVAAGYVLKVGLEKGDKTPHELLIKCVLILTAVVPKQLPIQTAMAVNTALMALSRTGVYCTEPYRVPLAGKLTHCFFDKTGTLTTDTLVPVGVVNASSQPEKDGHQHPPKVKVSDADAAAALVLAACHSLVHVDGKLSGDPIEVAALQGVGWAYDSQEETAKPAQIPDGDGTDASISSRAGIHRARILQRFHFASQLQRMAVVAEVSGADGTAVNLSAKGGGNYVLVKGSPEALKPLLAANAAPGWYDRSHLDLAERGLRVLALAFRQLPAGQEKLTREEAERELEFAGFIAFECLVRKDSGLVVGALQESDHKVIMVTGDSPLTALHIARTCGISHPHLPGLLLSLQAGSASPAWAVATGDRCGDSIPLTVDGITKLANEYALMATGEALDAAVAMEPALWAKIDEIRVFARMTPQGKAKIIEELQKQSRHVLMCGDGGNDVGALKQADAGLALLAGYGNVNTADTNDIDSPSDANTVCDKKAEEALNQQDAEIAKRNRRAAKDRQAFLWEKQKELSNHQKEWLEEEMQARAKNGDTGVLAQMGAMKSSMGRYTEELKKVMKEYDKTHGNVYDPTEKEKQKQNPTAALEEASGGLPMVRP
;
A
#
# COMPACT_ATOMS: atom_id res chain seq x y z
N MET A 1 -30.61 -26.60 -14.24
CA MET A 1 -29.88 -25.51 -13.55
C MET A 1 -30.71 -24.79 -12.48
N LYS A 2 -31.95 -25.22 -12.14
CA LYS A 2 -32.81 -24.61 -11.12
C LYS A 2 -32.78 -25.32 -9.74
N ASP A 3 -31.77 -26.14 -9.46
CA ASP A 3 -31.74 -27.03 -8.28
C ASP A 3 -30.62 -26.72 -7.27
N GLU A 4 -29.83 -25.66 -7.46
CA GLU A 4 -28.76 -25.27 -6.55
C GLU A 4 -29.27 -24.27 -5.51
N LEU A 5 -29.13 -24.59 -4.21
CA LEU A 5 -29.31 -23.61 -3.14
C LEU A 5 -28.11 -22.66 -3.13
N LEU A 6 -28.34 -21.43 -3.58
CA LEU A 6 -27.39 -20.33 -3.48
C LEU A 6 -27.67 -19.58 -2.18
N LEU A 7 -26.74 -19.63 -1.23
CA LEU A 7 -26.89 -18.90 0.03
C LEU A 7 -26.53 -17.43 -0.18
N ARG A 8 -27.25 -16.51 0.50
CA ARG A 8 -26.81 -15.12 0.62
C ARG A 8 -25.46 -15.10 1.32
N HIS A 9 -24.56 -14.21 0.90
CA HIS A 9 -23.18 -14.20 1.36
C HIS A 9 -22.69 -12.78 1.59
N PRO A 10 -21.69 -12.59 2.47
CA PRO A 10 -21.07 -11.29 2.68
C PRO A 10 -20.36 -10.81 1.40
N PRO A 11 -20.12 -9.49 1.26
CA PRO A 11 -19.42 -8.90 0.12
C PRO A 11 -17.98 -9.40 -0.03
N SER A 12 -17.42 -10.08 0.97
CA SER A 12 -16.10 -10.73 0.90
C SER A 12 -16.07 -11.97 0.01
N LEU A 13 -17.21 -12.58 -0.28
CA LEU A 13 -17.36 -13.79 -1.08
C LEU A 13 -18.09 -13.50 -2.39
N ALA A 14 -17.81 -14.28 -3.43
CA ALA A 14 -18.44 -14.13 -4.74
C ALA A 14 -19.62 -15.10 -4.94
N ARG A 15 -19.56 -16.31 -4.38
CA ARG A 15 -20.61 -17.32 -4.50
C ARG A 15 -20.49 -18.41 -3.43
N VAL A 16 -21.61 -18.82 -2.84
CA VAL A 16 -21.68 -19.92 -1.86
C VAL A 16 -22.79 -20.90 -2.22
N THR A 17 -22.46 -22.18 -2.42
CA THR A 17 -23.44 -23.23 -2.80
C THR A 17 -23.29 -24.47 -1.94
N VAL A 18 -24.41 -25.15 -1.65
CA VAL A 18 -24.45 -26.33 -0.76
C VAL A 18 -24.56 -27.62 -1.57
N HIS A 19 -23.78 -28.62 -1.18
CA HIS A 19 -23.65 -29.92 -1.84
C HIS A 19 -23.79 -31.06 -0.83
N ALA A 20 -24.67 -32.01 -1.13
CA ALA A 20 -24.82 -33.24 -0.37
C ALA A 20 -23.85 -34.32 -0.85
N PRO A 21 -23.31 -35.17 0.05
CA PRO A 21 -22.52 -36.32 -0.35
C PRO A 21 -23.38 -37.32 -1.15
N ALA A 22 -22.92 -37.69 -2.34
CA ALA A 22 -23.65 -38.59 -3.24
C ALA A 22 -22.88 -39.91 -3.45
N PRO A 23 -22.86 -40.83 -2.46
CA PRO A 23 -22.10 -42.08 -2.55
C PRO A 23 -22.52 -42.92 -3.77
N GLN A 24 -23.81 -42.92 -4.12
CA GLN A 24 -24.33 -43.64 -5.29
C GLN A 24 -23.71 -43.15 -6.61
N ARG A 25 -23.48 -41.84 -6.80
CA ARG A 25 -22.80 -41.32 -7.98
C ARG A 25 -21.35 -41.79 -8.05
N LYS A 26 -20.66 -41.78 -6.91
CA LYS A 26 -19.28 -42.30 -6.81
C LYS A 26 -19.23 -43.79 -7.17
N PHE A 27 -20.16 -44.60 -6.67
CA PHE A 27 -20.25 -46.02 -7.02
C PHE A 27 -20.60 -46.23 -8.49
N ALA A 28 -21.54 -45.47 -9.06
CA ALA A 28 -21.92 -45.56 -10.47
C ALA A 28 -20.75 -45.20 -11.41
N LEU A 29 -20.01 -44.14 -11.09
CA LEU A 29 -18.80 -43.76 -11.83
C LEU A 29 -17.71 -44.83 -11.74
N LEU A 30 -17.47 -45.37 -10.55
CA LEU A 30 -16.51 -46.46 -10.35
C LEU A 30 -16.92 -47.71 -11.13
N ALA A 31 -18.19 -48.11 -11.05
CA ALA A 31 -18.73 -49.25 -11.80
C ALA A 31 -18.60 -49.04 -13.31
N GLY A 32 -18.86 -47.82 -13.81
CA GLY A 32 -18.67 -47.45 -15.21
C GLY A 32 -17.22 -47.62 -15.66
N PHE A 33 -16.26 -47.12 -14.88
CA PHE A 33 -14.84 -47.34 -15.17
C PHE A 33 -14.47 -48.82 -15.10
N VAL A 34 -14.90 -49.57 -14.08
CA VAL A 34 -14.62 -51.01 -13.97
C VAL A 34 -15.15 -51.78 -15.18
N ALA A 35 -16.37 -51.47 -15.64
CA ALA A 35 -16.94 -52.08 -16.85
C ALA A 35 -16.10 -51.75 -18.11
N LEU A 36 -15.66 -50.49 -18.25
CA LEU A 36 -14.79 -50.06 -19.35
C LEU A 36 -13.44 -50.80 -19.35
N HIS A 37 -12.81 -50.95 -18.18
CA HIS A 37 -11.56 -51.71 -18.05
C HIS A 37 -11.80 -53.19 -18.36
N GLY A 38 -12.92 -53.77 -17.89
CA GLY A 38 -13.30 -55.15 -18.18
C GLY A 38 -13.48 -55.43 -19.68
N LEU A 39 -14.18 -54.53 -20.39
CA LEU A 39 -14.36 -54.63 -21.84
C LEU A 39 -13.02 -54.52 -22.60
N ALA A 40 -12.17 -53.56 -22.23
CA ALA A 40 -10.86 -53.40 -22.85
C ALA A 40 -9.95 -54.62 -22.61
N LEU A 41 -9.98 -55.18 -21.40
CA LEU A 41 -9.20 -56.35 -21.04
C LEU A 41 -9.71 -57.61 -21.75
N GLN A 42 -11.02 -57.78 -21.87
CA GLN A 42 -11.63 -58.85 -22.66
C GLN A 42 -11.25 -58.74 -24.14
N PHE A 43 -11.21 -57.54 -24.69
CA PHE A 43 -10.75 -57.30 -26.05
C PHE A 43 -9.26 -57.63 -26.25
N CYS A 44 -8.40 -57.33 -25.27
CA CYS A 44 -7.00 -57.80 -25.27
C CYS A 44 -6.89 -59.32 -25.27
N ILE A 45 -7.69 -60.01 -24.44
CA ILE A 45 -7.68 -61.48 -24.35
C ILE A 45 -8.16 -62.11 -25.66
N GLN A 46 -9.21 -61.58 -26.28
CA GLN A 46 -9.75 -62.13 -27.52
C GLN A 46 -8.81 -61.95 -28.73
N THR A 47 -7.92 -60.97 -28.68
CA THR A 47 -7.03 -60.62 -29.80
C THR A 47 -5.57 -61.01 -29.58
N SER A 48 -5.27 -61.69 -28.46
CA SER A 48 -3.92 -62.19 -28.16
C SER A 48 -3.43 -63.17 -29.23
N GLY A 49 -2.21 -62.99 -29.71
CA GLY A 49 -1.57 -63.88 -30.69
C GLY A 49 -1.88 -63.57 -32.16
N GLN A 50 -2.87 -62.71 -32.45
CA GLN A 50 -3.18 -62.29 -33.83
C GLN A 50 -2.05 -61.50 -34.47
N ALA A 51 -1.39 -60.63 -33.70
CA ALA A 51 -0.27 -59.83 -34.18
C ALA A 51 0.95 -60.71 -34.54
N HIS A 52 1.20 -61.76 -33.75
CA HIS A 52 2.24 -62.75 -34.03
C HIS A 52 1.93 -63.53 -35.31
N GLN A 53 0.68 -64.00 -35.47
CA GLN A 53 0.25 -64.70 -36.68
C GLN A 53 0.36 -63.83 -37.95
N ALA A 54 -0.07 -62.57 -37.88
CA ALA A 54 0.01 -61.64 -39.02
C ALA A 54 1.46 -61.31 -39.43
N ALA A 55 2.36 -61.13 -38.45
CA ALA A 55 3.79 -60.93 -38.71
C ALA A 55 4.42 -62.20 -39.33
N LEU A 56 4.08 -63.37 -38.80
CA LEU A 56 4.55 -64.65 -39.31
C LEU A 56 4.09 -64.91 -40.76
N GLU A 57 2.87 -64.50 -41.11
CA GLU A 57 2.36 -64.55 -42.49
C GLU A 57 3.06 -63.59 -43.44
N ARG A 58 3.41 -62.36 -42.99
CA ARG A 58 4.23 -61.43 -43.78
C ARG A 58 5.61 -61.99 -44.07
N VAL A 59 6.29 -62.53 -43.05
CA VAL A 59 7.61 -63.17 -43.21
C VAL A 59 7.50 -64.37 -44.17
N ARG A 60 6.46 -65.19 -44.04
CA ARG A 60 6.20 -66.30 -44.98
C ARG A 60 5.95 -65.81 -46.42
N LYS A 61 5.26 -64.70 -46.60
CA LYS A 61 4.98 -64.10 -47.92
C LYS A 61 6.24 -63.51 -48.55
N LEU A 62 7.02 -62.75 -47.81
CA LEU A 62 8.32 -62.23 -48.22
C LEU A 62 9.30 -63.35 -48.59
N ASN A 63 9.36 -64.42 -47.79
CA ASN A 63 10.17 -65.59 -48.11
C ASN A 63 9.70 -66.29 -49.40
N ARG A 64 8.38 -66.35 -49.67
CA ARG A 64 7.84 -66.89 -50.93
C ARG A 64 8.17 -66.01 -52.13
N GLU A 65 8.03 -64.70 -52.02
CA GLU A 65 8.34 -63.75 -53.10
C GLU A 65 9.85 -63.74 -53.42
N HIS A 66 10.70 -63.83 -52.39
CA HIS A 66 12.15 -64.00 -52.56
C HIS A 66 12.49 -65.32 -53.27
N PHE A 67 11.79 -66.41 -52.95
CA PHE A 67 11.99 -67.71 -53.60
C PHE A 67 11.56 -67.71 -55.07
N LEU A 68 10.52 -66.93 -55.43
CA LEU A 68 10.00 -66.82 -56.79
C LEU A 68 10.83 -65.88 -57.69
N ASN A 69 11.45 -64.84 -57.12
CA ASN A 69 12.15 -63.79 -57.90
C ASN A 69 13.66 -64.06 -58.12
N GLY A 70 14.25 -65.10 -57.54
CA GLY A 70 15.60 -65.57 -57.89
C GLY A 70 16.74 -64.55 -57.69
N THR A 71 16.66 -63.69 -56.68
CA THR A 71 17.70 -62.71 -56.33
C THR A 71 18.88 -63.35 -55.58
N LYS A 72 20.11 -62.91 -55.89
CA LYS A 72 21.38 -63.41 -55.31
C LYS A 72 21.53 -63.06 -53.82
N GLU A 73 22.25 -63.92 -53.10
CA GLU A 73 22.46 -64.01 -51.64
C GLU A 73 22.97 -62.76 -50.87
N GLU A 74 23.11 -61.59 -51.48
CA GLU A 74 23.69 -60.41 -50.79
C GLU A 74 22.67 -59.48 -50.11
N ASP A 75 21.37 -59.60 -50.40
CA ASP A 75 20.32 -58.88 -49.65
C ASP A 75 19.83 -59.75 -48.47
N LYS A 76 20.46 -59.59 -47.30
CA LYS A 76 19.95 -60.18 -46.05
C LYS A 76 18.53 -59.68 -45.81
N ILE A 77 17.56 -60.60 -45.84
CA ILE A 77 16.19 -60.37 -45.35
C ILE A 77 16.32 -59.75 -43.95
N PRO A 78 15.71 -58.58 -43.67
CA PRO A 78 15.69 -58.04 -42.32
C PRO A 78 15.06 -59.11 -41.42
N GLN A 79 15.79 -59.58 -40.40
CA GLN A 79 15.19 -60.37 -39.33
C GLN A 79 14.20 -59.45 -38.60
N GLU A 80 12.97 -59.38 -39.09
CA GLU A 80 11.85 -58.81 -38.34
C GLU A 80 11.74 -59.62 -37.06
N GLN A 81 12.07 -59.01 -35.91
CA GLN A 81 11.83 -59.63 -34.61
C GLN A 81 10.33 -59.89 -34.48
N LEU A 82 9.94 -61.16 -34.47
CA LEU A 82 8.56 -61.55 -34.30
C LEU A 82 8.06 -61.05 -32.93
N PRO A 83 6.92 -60.33 -32.88
CA PRO A 83 6.34 -59.90 -31.61
C PRO A 83 6.01 -61.12 -30.74
N SER A 84 6.00 -60.97 -29.41
CA SER A 84 5.75 -62.08 -28.49
C SER A 84 4.42 -62.79 -28.78
N GLU A 85 4.36 -64.11 -28.61
CA GLU A 85 3.16 -64.93 -28.87
C GLU A 85 1.92 -64.48 -28.07
N TRP A 86 2.14 -63.85 -26.92
CA TRP A 86 1.09 -63.38 -26.01
C TRP A 86 0.69 -61.91 -26.23
N ALA A 87 1.26 -61.23 -27.23
CA ALA A 87 0.95 -59.83 -27.47
C ALA A 87 -0.49 -59.66 -27.99
N PRO A 88 -1.33 -58.84 -27.34
CA PRO A 88 -2.63 -58.46 -27.87
C PRO A 88 -2.48 -57.56 -29.10
N ASN A 89 -3.55 -57.42 -29.86
CA ASN A 89 -3.59 -56.52 -31.02
C ASN A 89 -3.27 -55.07 -30.58
N PRO A 90 -2.48 -54.31 -31.37
CA PRO A 90 -2.17 -52.89 -31.10
C PRO A 90 -3.39 -52.01 -30.77
N TRP A 91 -4.55 -52.30 -31.38
CA TRP A 91 -5.79 -51.57 -31.09
C TRP A 91 -6.38 -51.93 -29.73
N ALA A 92 -6.19 -53.16 -29.28
CA ALA A 92 -6.66 -53.62 -27.98
C ALA A 92 -5.79 -53.04 -26.85
N SER A 93 -4.47 -53.04 -27.02
CA SER A 93 -3.56 -52.37 -26.07
C SER A 93 -3.79 -50.86 -26.01
N ALA A 94 -4.05 -50.21 -27.15
CA ALA A 94 -4.41 -48.79 -27.20
C ALA A 94 -5.74 -48.50 -26.49
N SER A 95 -6.75 -49.36 -26.65
CA SER A 95 -8.02 -49.25 -25.93
C SER A 95 -7.82 -49.33 -24.41
N LEU A 96 -7.07 -50.34 -23.94
CA LEU A 96 -6.76 -50.49 -22.52
C LEU A 96 -6.01 -49.27 -21.97
N PHE A 97 -4.98 -48.80 -22.67
CA PHE A 97 -4.24 -47.59 -22.30
C PHE A 97 -5.13 -46.35 -22.23
N ALA A 98 -6.05 -46.19 -23.20
CA ALA A 98 -7.00 -45.07 -23.21
C ALA A 98 -7.96 -45.12 -22.02
N THR A 99 -8.49 -46.29 -21.65
CA THR A 99 -9.39 -46.42 -20.49
C THR A 99 -8.71 -46.09 -19.17
N ILE A 100 -7.47 -46.55 -18.97
CA ILE A 100 -6.65 -46.26 -17.78
C ILE A 100 -6.32 -44.76 -17.74
N SER A 101 -5.89 -44.20 -18.87
CA SER A 101 -5.54 -42.77 -18.97
C SER A 101 -6.75 -41.87 -18.69
N LEU A 102 -7.93 -42.23 -19.20
CA LEU A 102 -9.19 -41.51 -18.95
C LEU A 102 -9.56 -41.54 -17.46
N HIS A 103 -9.38 -42.68 -16.80
CA HIS A 103 -9.67 -42.83 -15.37
C HIS A 103 -8.72 -42.01 -14.50
N VAL A 104 -7.42 -42.03 -14.80
CA VAL A 104 -6.41 -41.19 -14.12
C VAL A 104 -6.71 -39.70 -14.36
N PHE A 105 -6.99 -39.32 -15.61
CA PHE A 105 -7.33 -37.94 -15.95
C PHE A 105 -8.58 -37.44 -15.22
N PHE A 106 -9.62 -38.27 -15.10
CA PHE A 106 -10.82 -37.93 -14.33
C PHE A 106 -10.49 -37.61 -12.87
N HIS A 107 -9.65 -38.42 -12.22
CA HIS A 107 -9.20 -38.16 -10.84
C HIS A 107 -8.37 -36.88 -10.72
N LEU A 108 -7.51 -36.60 -11.70
CA LEU A 108 -6.71 -35.38 -11.74
C LEU A 108 -7.56 -34.13 -11.94
N VAL A 109 -8.56 -34.16 -12.83
CA VAL A 109 -9.47 -33.02 -13.03
C VAL A 109 -10.31 -32.77 -11.77
N CYS A 110 -10.72 -33.84 -11.07
CA CYS A 110 -11.36 -33.69 -9.75
C CYS A 110 -10.43 -33.06 -8.70
N HIS A 111 -9.11 -33.24 -8.82
CA HIS A 111 -8.14 -32.58 -7.94
C HIS A 111 -7.91 -31.11 -8.34
N TRP A 112 -7.81 -30.81 -9.63
CA TRP A 112 -7.51 -29.46 -10.12
C TRP A 112 -8.70 -28.50 -10.09
N LYS A 113 -9.92 -28.98 -10.35
CA LYS A 113 -11.13 -28.15 -10.39
C LYS A 113 -12.13 -28.60 -9.33
N VAL A 114 -12.26 -27.76 -8.30
CA VAL A 114 -13.24 -27.96 -7.21
C VAL A 114 -14.68 -27.97 -7.73
N SER A 115 -15.01 -27.12 -8.70
CA SER A 115 -16.34 -27.11 -9.34
C SER A 115 -16.65 -28.40 -10.11
N PHE A 116 -15.66 -28.98 -10.80
CA PHE A 116 -15.82 -30.27 -11.47
C PHE A 116 -16.00 -31.40 -10.46
N ARG A 117 -15.20 -31.38 -9.39
CA ARG A 117 -15.32 -32.33 -8.27
C ARG A 117 -16.71 -32.26 -7.62
N ALA A 118 -17.22 -31.05 -7.36
CA ALA A 118 -18.55 -30.82 -6.82
C ALA A 118 -19.63 -31.43 -7.73
N SER A 119 -19.58 -31.12 -9.03
CA SER A 119 -20.57 -31.60 -10.01
C SER A 119 -20.58 -33.13 -10.18
N MET A 120 -19.41 -33.76 -10.20
CA MET A 120 -19.28 -35.21 -10.45
C MET A 120 -19.49 -36.08 -9.21
N LEU A 121 -18.94 -35.68 -8.05
CA LEU A 121 -18.93 -36.51 -6.84
C LEU A 121 -20.03 -36.16 -5.84
N PHE A 122 -20.61 -34.97 -5.94
CA PHE A 122 -21.63 -34.48 -5.03
C PHE A 122 -22.93 -34.19 -5.78
N GLN A 123 -24.00 -33.95 -5.02
CA GLN A 123 -25.29 -33.56 -5.57
C GLN A 123 -25.69 -32.21 -4.96
N PRO A 124 -26.19 -31.24 -5.75
CA PRO A 124 -26.66 -29.98 -5.19
C PRO A 124 -27.77 -30.25 -4.19
N ALA A 125 -27.66 -29.62 -3.02
CA ALA A 125 -28.60 -29.77 -1.92
C ALA A 125 -29.56 -28.57 -1.89
N ARG A 126 -30.81 -28.82 -1.48
CA ARG A 126 -31.82 -27.77 -1.24
C ARG A 126 -31.89 -27.31 0.21
N ASN A 127 -31.37 -28.11 1.14
CA ASN A 127 -31.37 -27.83 2.58
C ASN A 127 -29.94 -27.91 3.12
N VAL A 128 -29.68 -27.16 4.19
CA VAL A 128 -28.41 -27.19 4.91
C VAL A 128 -28.52 -28.22 6.05
N ARG A 129 -27.58 -29.17 6.14
CA ARG A 129 -27.54 -30.20 7.18
C ARG A 129 -26.11 -30.48 7.60
N GLU A 130 -25.93 -31.04 8.79
CA GLU A 130 -24.63 -31.53 9.25
C GLU A 130 -24.09 -32.60 8.29
N GLY A 131 -22.78 -32.54 8.01
CA GLY A 131 -22.12 -33.48 7.09
C GLY A 131 -22.28 -33.16 5.61
N PHE A 132 -22.98 -32.07 5.25
CA PHE A 132 -22.98 -31.53 3.89
C PHE A 132 -21.73 -30.69 3.64
N TYR A 133 -21.44 -30.40 2.38
CA TYR A 133 -20.29 -29.60 1.97
C TYR A 133 -20.75 -28.27 1.38
N VAL A 134 -20.03 -27.21 1.68
CA VAL A 134 -20.22 -25.89 1.08
C VAL A 134 -19.08 -25.63 0.10
N GLN A 135 -19.44 -25.32 -1.14
CA GLN A 135 -18.50 -24.78 -2.11
C GLN A 135 -18.49 -23.26 -1.97
N VAL A 136 -17.37 -22.73 -1.47
CA VAL A 136 -17.13 -21.30 -1.30
C VAL A 136 -16.23 -20.81 -2.43
N THR A 137 -16.66 -19.76 -3.11
CA THR A 137 -15.89 -19.10 -4.17
C THR A 137 -15.55 -17.67 -3.70
N PRO A 138 -14.25 -17.38 -3.47
CA PRO A 138 -13.82 -16.03 -3.08
C PRO A 138 -13.89 -15.07 -4.26
N LEU A 139 -13.74 -13.77 -3.97
CA LEU A 139 -13.52 -12.75 -4.99
C LEU A 139 -12.24 -13.03 -5.80
N PRO A 140 -12.15 -12.54 -7.06
CA PRO A 140 -10.92 -12.62 -7.84
C PRO A 140 -9.70 -12.11 -7.04
N HIS A 141 -8.58 -12.81 -7.15
CA HIS A 141 -7.30 -12.48 -6.49
C HIS A 141 -7.29 -12.56 -4.95
N ARG A 142 -8.34 -13.12 -4.32
CA ARG A 142 -8.40 -13.40 -2.88
C ARG A 142 -8.40 -14.90 -2.59
N GLY A 143 -7.55 -15.66 -3.28
CA GLY A 143 -7.39 -17.10 -3.08
C GLY A 143 -8.26 -17.98 -3.98
N ARG A 144 -8.36 -19.28 -3.64
CA ARG A 144 -9.01 -20.30 -4.48
C ARG A 144 -10.32 -20.81 -3.90
N ALA A 145 -11.24 -21.20 -4.79
CA ALA A 145 -12.47 -21.86 -4.39
C ALA A 145 -12.18 -23.20 -3.69
N ALA A 146 -12.94 -23.52 -2.64
CA ALA A 146 -12.78 -24.74 -1.86
C ALA A 146 -14.13 -25.38 -1.51
N LEU A 147 -14.12 -26.71 -1.34
CA LEU A 147 -15.22 -27.48 -0.77
C LEU A 147 -14.91 -27.72 0.71
N VAL A 148 -15.70 -27.13 1.59
CA VAL A 148 -15.51 -27.17 3.04
C VAL A 148 -16.66 -27.96 3.69
N PRO A 149 -16.38 -28.89 4.62
CA PRO A 149 -17.43 -29.60 5.35
C PRO A 149 -18.16 -28.67 6.34
N LEU A 150 -19.47 -28.80 6.44
CA LEU A 150 -20.29 -28.18 7.48
C LEU A 150 -20.21 -29.00 8.76
N LYS A 151 -19.95 -28.31 9.88
CA LYS A 151 -19.96 -28.88 11.21
C LYS A 151 -21.11 -28.26 12.01
N PHE A 152 -21.76 -29.06 12.84
CA PHE A 152 -22.70 -28.53 13.81
C PHE A 152 -21.94 -28.03 15.02
N CYS A 153 -22.21 -26.80 15.44
CA CYS A 153 -21.68 -26.25 16.68
C CYS A 153 -22.74 -26.41 17.77
N GLU A 154 -22.47 -27.27 18.75
CA GLU A 154 -23.39 -27.52 19.87
C GLU A 154 -23.70 -26.23 20.66
N THR A 155 -22.75 -25.30 20.72
CA THR A 155 -22.85 -24.05 21.47
C THR A 155 -23.79 -23.03 20.85
N THR A 156 -23.70 -22.82 19.52
CA THR A 156 -24.56 -21.85 18.81
C THR A 156 -25.83 -22.48 18.29
N LEU A 157 -25.95 -23.81 18.38
CA LEU A 157 -27.00 -24.62 17.73
C LEU A 157 -27.09 -24.34 16.22
N ARG A 158 -26.00 -23.88 15.61
CA ARG A 158 -25.91 -23.47 14.20
C ARG A 158 -24.85 -24.28 13.46
N LEU A 159 -25.03 -24.37 12.15
CA LEU A 159 -24.05 -24.98 11.26
C LEU A 159 -22.94 -23.97 10.94
N THR A 160 -21.69 -24.38 11.11
CA THR A 160 -20.52 -23.54 10.90
C THR A 160 -19.51 -24.19 9.95
N PHE A 161 -18.70 -23.37 9.30
CA PHE A 161 -17.56 -23.83 8.52
C PHE A 161 -16.42 -22.82 8.57
N ILE A 162 -15.20 -23.29 8.35
CA ILE A 162 -14.00 -22.45 8.34
C ILE A 162 -13.49 -22.33 6.90
N PHE A 163 -13.40 -21.11 6.40
CA PHE A 163 -12.85 -20.81 5.08
C PHE A 163 -11.80 -19.70 5.21
N GLN A 164 -10.61 -19.93 4.63
CA GLN A 164 -9.47 -19.00 4.71
C GLN A 164 -9.16 -18.54 6.15
N ARG A 165 -9.18 -19.44 7.14
CA ARG A 165 -8.95 -19.13 8.57
C ARG A 165 -10.04 -18.27 9.25
N GLN A 166 -11.16 -18.02 8.59
CA GLN A 166 -12.31 -17.31 9.17
C GLN A 166 -13.48 -18.26 9.44
N HIS A 167 -14.19 -18.00 10.54
CA HIS A 167 -15.36 -18.75 10.97
C HIS A 167 -16.64 -18.15 10.39
N TYR A 168 -17.41 -18.98 9.68
CA TYR A 168 -18.69 -18.61 9.09
C TYR A 168 -19.82 -19.39 9.75
N GLU A 169 -20.94 -18.71 10.01
CA GLU A 169 -22.18 -19.28 10.52
C GLU A 169 -23.23 -19.29 9.41
N CYS A 170 -23.97 -20.39 9.29
CA CYS A 170 -25.14 -20.49 8.43
C CYS A 170 -26.40 -20.15 9.25
N LEU A 171 -27.13 -19.13 8.81
CA LEU A 171 -28.38 -18.67 9.38
C LEU A 171 -29.57 -19.28 8.63
N GLU A 172 -30.58 -19.71 9.39
CA GLU A 172 -31.86 -20.12 8.84
C GLU A 172 -32.70 -18.89 8.46
N PRO A 173 -33.64 -19.02 7.51
CA PRO A 173 -34.48 -17.90 7.12
C PRO A 173 -35.34 -17.42 8.30
N GLY A 174 -35.32 -16.10 8.58
CA GLY A 174 -36.07 -15.46 9.66
C GLY A 174 -35.25 -15.06 10.90
N ASP A 175 -34.01 -15.54 11.06
CA ASP A 175 -33.18 -15.28 12.25
C ASP A 175 -32.64 -13.83 12.36
N ASN A 176 -32.62 -13.07 11.26
CA ASN A 176 -32.05 -11.71 11.19
C ASN A 176 -33.10 -10.60 10.92
N GLY A 177 -34.40 -10.86 11.12
CA GLY A 177 -35.46 -9.89 10.80
C GLY A 177 -35.70 -9.70 9.30
N THR A 178 -35.19 -10.64 8.48
CA THR A 178 -35.54 -10.79 7.06
C THR A 178 -37.00 -11.23 6.91
N ASP A 179 -37.64 -10.84 5.80
CA ASP A 179 -39.04 -11.17 5.52
C ASP A 179 -39.25 -12.70 5.68
N PRO A 180 -40.26 -13.15 6.42
CA PRO A 180 -40.52 -14.57 6.65
C PRO A 180 -40.88 -15.35 5.36
N ASP A 181 -41.03 -14.65 4.23
CA ASP A 181 -41.24 -15.21 2.89
C ASP A 181 -39.93 -15.53 2.13
N ASP A 182 -38.74 -15.20 2.67
CA ASP A 182 -37.46 -15.56 2.06
C ASP A 182 -37.15 -17.06 2.25
N GLU A 183 -37.21 -17.88 1.19
CA GLU A 183 -36.88 -19.32 1.23
C GLU A 183 -35.35 -19.62 1.32
N VAL A 184 -34.49 -18.61 1.38
CA VAL A 184 -33.04 -18.73 1.18
C VAL A 184 -32.24 -18.40 2.44
N GLY A 185 -31.50 -19.38 2.97
CA GLY A 185 -30.58 -19.18 4.10
C GLY A 185 -29.41 -18.25 3.80
N GLU A 186 -28.87 -17.60 4.83
CA GLU A 186 -27.76 -16.65 4.74
C GLU A 186 -26.50 -17.23 5.39
N VAL A 187 -25.34 -16.94 4.81
CA VAL A 187 -24.04 -17.17 5.47
C VAL A 187 -23.52 -15.84 5.94
N GLN A 188 -23.20 -15.77 7.23
CA GLN A 188 -22.57 -14.58 7.83
C GLN A 188 -21.21 -14.94 8.40
N LEU A 189 -20.27 -13.99 8.33
CA LEU A 189 -19.04 -14.08 9.13
C LEU A 189 -19.44 -14.01 10.61
N THR A 190 -18.82 -14.83 11.46
CA THR A 190 -19.13 -14.87 12.90
C THR A 190 -19.06 -13.46 13.50
N PRO A 191 -20.19 -12.89 13.97
CA PRO A 191 -20.23 -11.50 14.40
C PRO A 191 -19.45 -11.35 15.70
N CYS A 192 -18.38 -10.55 15.64
CA CYS A 192 -17.67 -10.10 16.84
C CYS A 192 -18.42 -8.92 17.47
N PRO A 193 -18.34 -8.72 18.80
CA PRO A 193 -18.99 -7.63 19.52
C PRO A 193 -18.34 -6.28 19.17
N VAL A 194 -18.71 -5.74 18.01
CA VAL A 194 -18.17 -4.49 17.47
C VAL A 194 -19.28 -3.52 17.06
N SER A 195 -20.45 -4.02 16.65
CA SER A 195 -21.61 -3.22 16.28
C SER A 195 -22.60 -2.99 17.42
N GLU A 196 -22.23 -3.38 18.64
CA GLU A 196 -23.07 -3.24 19.83
C GLU A 196 -23.13 -1.78 20.31
N PRO A 197 -24.17 -1.37 21.05
CA PRO A 197 -24.23 -0.03 21.63
C PRO A 197 -23.14 0.17 22.70
N LEU A 198 -22.62 1.40 22.82
CA LEU A 198 -21.54 1.74 23.76
C LEU A 198 -21.86 1.34 25.22
N SER A 199 -23.14 1.40 25.61
CA SER A 199 -23.63 1.00 26.93
C SER A 199 -23.30 -0.45 27.29
N LYS A 200 -23.28 -1.36 26.31
CA LYS A 200 -22.98 -2.79 26.54
C LYS A 200 -21.52 -3.01 26.91
N TYR A 201 -20.59 -2.26 26.33
CA TYR A 201 -19.17 -2.35 26.66
C TYR A 201 -18.90 -1.79 28.07
N LEU A 202 -19.51 -0.66 28.41
CA LEU A 202 -19.38 -0.03 29.74
C LEU A 202 -20.09 -0.81 30.85
N GLN A 203 -21.02 -1.70 30.51
CA GLN A 203 -21.70 -2.58 31.47
C GLN A 203 -21.08 -3.98 31.56
N ALA A 204 -20.00 -4.25 30.82
CA ALA A 204 -19.37 -5.57 30.82
C ALA A 204 -18.74 -5.89 32.19
N THR A 205 -19.11 -7.04 32.77
CA THR A 205 -18.62 -7.52 34.08
C THR A 205 -17.61 -8.66 33.96
N GLY A 206 -16.99 -8.82 32.79
CA GLY A 206 -16.16 -9.97 32.45
C GLY A 206 -16.97 -11.24 32.15
N VAL A 207 -16.31 -12.23 31.57
CA VAL A 207 -16.93 -13.48 31.10
C VAL A 207 -16.88 -14.55 32.20
N GLY A 208 -17.95 -15.34 32.34
CA GLY A 208 -17.94 -16.54 33.20
C GLY A 208 -16.97 -17.61 32.67
N ASN A 209 -16.46 -18.49 33.54
CA ASN A 209 -15.52 -19.54 33.08
C ASN A 209 -16.16 -20.50 32.07
N ASP A 210 -17.41 -20.91 32.31
CA ASP A 210 -18.14 -21.80 31.40
C ASP A 210 -18.47 -21.08 30.08
N ASP A 211 -18.92 -19.82 30.17
CA ASP A 211 -19.19 -18.98 29.00
C ASP A 211 -17.93 -18.74 28.16
N ALA A 212 -16.76 -18.64 28.79
CA ALA A 212 -15.49 -18.47 28.07
C ALA A 212 -15.14 -19.72 27.25
N GLU A 213 -15.36 -20.92 27.76
CA GLU A 213 -15.18 -22.17 26.99
C GLU A 213 -16.18 -22.25 25.82
N HIS A 214 -17.42 -21.82 26.05
CA HIS A 214 -18.43 -21.70 25.00
C HIS A 214 -18.02 -20.70 23.90
N LEU A 215 -17.58 -19.50 24.26
CA LEU A 215 -17.11 -18.48 23.31
C LEU A 215 -15.84 -18.93 22.59
N LYS A 216 -14.95 -19.65 23.27
CA LYS A 216 -13.75 -20.25 22.68
C LYS A 216 -14.09 -21.28 21.61
N SER A 217 -15.11 -22.11 21.85
CA SER A 217 -15.60 -23.05 20.83
C SER A 217 -16.18 -22.35 19.59
N ARG A 218 -16.73 -21.14 19.75
CA ARG A 218 -17.34 -20.34 18.68
C ARG A 218 -16.30 -19.57 17.86
N PHE A 219 -15.44 -18.81 18.52
CA PHE A 219 -14.47 -17.90 17.87
C PHE A 219 -13.11 -18.54 17.58
N GLY A 220 -12.77 -19.64 18.27
CA GLY A 220 -11.44 -20.26 18.21
C GLY A 220 -10.42 -19.60 19.13
N ASP A 221 -9.19 -20.11 19.10
CA ASP A 221 -8.06 -19.57 19.87
C ASP A 221 -7.56 -18.24 19.29
N ASN A 222 -7.07 -17.34 20.15
CA ASN A 222 -6.41 -16.09 19.74
C ASN A 222 -4.97 -16.38 19.30
N LEU A 223 -4.79 -17.10 18.20
CA LEU A 223 -3.48 -17.49 17.67
C LEU A 223 -3.32 -17.05 16.21
N LEU A 224 -2.30 -16.24 15.95
CA LEU A 224 -1.90 -15.79 14.61
C LEU A 224 -0.78 -16.67 14.02
N GLU A 225 -0.91 -17.99 14.16
CA GLU A 225 0.08 -18.95 13.65
C GLU A 225 -0.38 -19.51 12.31
N VAL A 226 0.48 -19.40 11.29
CA VAL A 226 0.26 -20.04 9.99
C VAL A 226 0.78 -21.46 10.08
N GLU A 227 -0.12 -22.46 10.07
CA GLU A 227 0.28 -23.87 10.10
C GLU A 227 1.21 -24.18 8.92
N LEU A 228 2.45 -24.59 9.24
CA LEU A 228 3.44 -24.91 8.23
C LEU A 228 3.14 -26.31 7.66
N PRO A 229 2.75 -26.44 6.38
CA PRO A 229 2.57 -27.74 5.77
C PRO A 229 3.90 -28.51 5.76
N SER A 230 3.82 -29.83 5.88
CA SER A 230 5.01 -30.66 5.75
C SER A 230 5.61 -30.56 4.34
N PHE A 231 6.94 -30.71 4.23
CA PHE A 231 7.62 -30.72 2.94
C PHE A 231 6.98 -31.72 1.97
N PHE A 232 6.67 -32.93 2.43
CA PHE A 232 6.08 -33.97 1.59
C PHE A 232 4.66 -33.63 1.11
N GLN A 233 3.87 -32.92 1.92
CA GLN A 233 2.54 -32.47 1.50
C GLN A 233 2.64 -31.44 0.38
N CYS A 234 3.47 -30.41 0.57
CA CYS A 234 3.74 -29.41 -0.47
C CYS A 234 4.33 -30.04 -1.74
N TYR A 235 5.22 -31.02 -1.58
CA TYR A 235 5.84 -31.72 -2.69
C TYR A 235 4.85 -32.57 -3.48
N LYS A 236 3.95 -33.29 -2.79
CA LYS A 236 2.86 -34.02 -3.44
C LYS A 236 1.94 -33.09 -4.23
N GLU A 237 1.54 -31.95 -3.66
CA GLU A 237 0.72 -30.96 -4.35
C GLU A 237 1.42 -30.41 -5.60
N GLN A 238 2.73 -30.17 -5.51
CA GLN A 238 3.54 -29.67 -6.61
C GLN A 238 3.70 -30.71 -7.74
N LEU A 239 3.96 -31.98 -7.40
CA LEU A 239 4.03 -33.08 -8.37
C LEU A 239 2.70 -33.36 -9.06
N LEU A 240 1.58 -33.12 -8.36
CA LEU A 240 0.23 -33.22 -8.93
C LEU A 240 -0.17 -31.99 -9.74
N SER A 241 0.74 -31.05 -10.00
CA SER A 241 0.46 -29.92 -10.88
C SER A 241 0.29 -30.40 -12.34
N PRO A 242 -0.60 -29.75 -13.13
CA PRO A 242 -0.85 -30.16 -14.52
C PRO A 242 0.42 -30.20 -15.38
N LEU A 243 1.33 -29.27 -15.16
CA LEU A 243 2.58 -29.18 -15.91
C LEU A 243 3.52 -30.34 -15.59
N VAL A 244 3.72 -30.67 -14.31
CA VAL A 244 4.62 -31.77 -13.92
C VAL A 244 4.08 -33.10 -14.40
N ILE A 245 2.77 -33.33 -14.29
CA ILE A 245 2.13 -34.54 -14.82
C ILE A 245 2.31 -34.62 -16.34
N PHE A 246 2.14 -33.50 -17.06
CA PHE A 246 2.41 -33.45 -18.49
C PHE A 246 3.88 -33.75 -18.80
N GLN A 247 4.84 -33.20 -18.04
CA GLN A 247 6.27 -33.47 -18.21
C GLN A 247 6.63 -34.94 -17.96
N VAL A 248 6.05 -35.57 -16.93
CA VAL A 248 6.23 -37.00 -16.65
C VAL A 248 5.64 -37.83 -17.78
N PHE A 249 4.46 -37.47 -18.29
CA PHE A 249 3.86 -38.12 -19.46
C PHE A 249 4.76 -38.04 -20.70
N VAL A 250 5.36 -36.88 -20.98
CA VAL A 250 6.32 -36.73 -22.08
C VAL A 250 7.57 -37.58 -21.85
N ALA A 251 8.09 -37.63 -20.63
CA ALA A 251 9.22 -38.50 -20.29
C ALA A 251 8.88 -39.99 -20.52
N LEU A 252 7.66 -40.42 -20.21
CA LEU A 252 7.21 -41.80 -20.49
C LEU A 252 7.12 -42.08 -22.01
N ILE A 253 6.74 -41.11 -22.83
CA ILE A 253 6.77 -41.25 -24.29
C ILE A 253 8.20 -41.41 -24.81
N TRP A 254 9.18 -40.68 -24.24
CA TRP A 254 10.60 -40.87 -24.57
C TRP A 254 11.11 -42.26 -24.18
N ALA A 255 10.62 -42.80 -23.07
CA ALA A 255 10.93 -44.17 -22.67
C ALA A 255 10.46 -45.21 -23.69
N ALA A 256 9.34 -44.92 -24.38
CA ALA A 256 8.75 -45.80 -25.38
C ALA A 256 9.45 -45.74 -26.76
N ASP A 257 10.35 -44.77 -26.99
CA ASP A 257 11.16 -44.62 -28.22
C ASP A 257 12.63 -45.04 -27.96
N ASP A 258 12.86 -46.00 -27.04
CA ASP A 258 14.17 -46.55 -26.64
C ASP A 258 15.18 -45.57 -26.01
N PHE A 259 14.75 -44.38 -25.61
CA PHE A 259 15.61 -43.38 -24.93
C PHE A 259 15.57 -43.47 -23.39
N PHE A 260 15.82 -44.66 -22.84
CA PHE A 260 15.72 -44.90 -21.38
C PHE A 260 16.69 -44.02 -20.55
N GLY A 261 17.93 -43.85 -21.00
CA GLY A 261 18.92 -43.02 -20.30
C GLY A 261 18.52 -41.54 -20.19
N TYR A 262 18.01 -40.97 -21.28
CA TYR A 262 17.50 -39.59 -21.29
C TYR A 262 16.25 -39.44 -20.41
N THR A 263 15.38 -40.45 -20.43
CA THR A 263 14.17 -40.47 -19.58
C THR A 263 14.53 -40.42 -18.11
N LEU A 264 15.49 -41.24 -17.67
CA LEU A 264 15.92 -41.27 -16.27
C LEU A 264 16.53 -39.93 -15.83
N MET A 265 17.40 -39.35 -16.65
CA MET A 265 17.99 -38.03 -16.40
C MET A 265 16.92 -36.94 -16.33
N GLN A 266 15.94 -36.98 -17.24
CA GLN A 266 14.84 -36.02 -17.29
C GLN A 266 13.92 -36.13 -16.06
N LEU A 267 13.60 -37.33 -15.60
CA LEU A 267 12.82 -37.55 -14.38
C LEU A 267 13.57 -37.05 -13.15
N LEU A 268 14.88 -37.35 -13.04
CA LEU A 268 15.72 -36.83 -11.96
C LEU A 268 15.73 -35.31 -11.94
N PHE A 269 15.86 -34.67 -13.11
CA PHE A 269 15.81 -33.22 -13.24
C PHE A 269 14.47 -32.63 -12.80
N ILE A 270 13.34 -33.25 -13.17
CA ILE A 270 12.01 -32.82 -12.72
C ILE A 270 11.92 -32.89 -11.19
N LEU A 271 12.31 -34.03 -10.60
CA LEU A 271 12.22 -34.24 -9.15
C LEU A 271 13.07 -33.24 -8.35
N THR A 272 14.30 -32.96 -8.78
CA THR A 272 15.20 -32.01 -8.11
C THR A 272 14.73 -30.56 -8.24
N MET A 273 14.24 -30.17 -9.41
CA MET A 273 13.70 -28.82 -9.65
C MET A 273 12.46 -28.57 -8.80
N GLU A 274 11.50 -29.50 -8.77
CA GLU A 274 10.28 -29.34 -7.96
C GLU A 274 10.59 -29.33 -6.46
N SER A 275 11.61 -30.08 -6.02
CA SER A 275 12.07 -30.07 -4.62
C SER A 275 12.61 -28.69 -4.24
N THR A 276 13.38 -28.06 -5.13
CA THR A 276 13.93 -26.72 -4.93
C THR A 276 12.82 -25.67 -4.84
N SER A 277 11.80 -25.76 -5.70
CA SER A 277 10.63 -24.86 -5.67
C SER A 277 9.88 -24.96 -4.34
N VAL A 278 9.66 -26.17 -3.83
CA VAL A 278 8.99 -26.39 -2.53
C VAL A 278 9.83 -25.89 -1.37
N PHE A 279 11.15 -26.09 -1.40
CA PHE A 279 12.04 -25.55 -0.38
C PHE A 279 11.97 -24.03 -0.31
N GLN A 280 11.95 -23.37 -1.47
CA GLN A 280 11.79 -21.92 -1.55
C GLN A 280 10.42 -21.46 -0.99
N ARG A 281 9.32 -22.15 -1.36
CA ARG A 281 7.97 -21.89 -0.82
C ARG A 281 7.92 -22.00 0.70
N LEU A 282 8.52 -23.05 1.27
CA LEU A 282 8.57 -23.25 2.72
C LEU A 282 9.41 -22.19 3.44
N LYS A 283 10.50 -21.73 2.84
CA LYS A 283 11.31 -20.64 3.40
C LYS A 283 10.49 -19.34 3.49
N THR A 284 9.71 -19.03 2.45
CA THR A 284 8.80 -17.87 2.45
C THR A 284 7.71 -18.00 3.51
N MET A 285 7.07 -19.16 3.67
CA MET A 285 6.04 -19.36 4.70
C MET A 285 6.60 -19.27 6.13
N LYS A 286 7.82 -19.76 6.37
CA LYS A 286 8.50 -19.58 7.67
C LYS A 286 8.79 -18.12 7.99
N MET A 287 9.11 -17.31 6.98
CA MET A 287 9.29 -15.86 7.15
C MET A 287 7.96 -15.18 7.56
N LEU A 288 6.85 -15.54 6.92
CA LEU A 288 5.53 -15.02 7.31
C LEU A 288 5.14 -15.42 8.75
N ASN A 289 5.44 -16.64 9.17
CA ASN A 289 5.15 -17.08 10.55
C ASN A 289 5.97 -16.31 11.61
N SER A 290 7.11 -15.72 11.22
CA SER A 290 7.90 -14.86 12.14
C SER A 290 7.30 -13.47 12.37
N MET A 291 6.27 -13.08 11.61
CA MET A 291 5.53 -11.83 11.77
C MET A 291 4.38 -11.93 12.79
N GLY A 292 3.99 -13.14 13.19
CA GLY A 292 2.95 -13.37 14.20
C GLY A 292 3.44 -13.13 15.64
N THR A 293 2.58 -12.58 16.49
CA THR A 293 2.88 -12.35 17.91
C THR A 293 2.87 -13.67 18.67
N LYS A 294 3.93 -13.95 19.43
CA LYS A 294 4.01 -15.15 20.28
C LYS A 294 3.11 -15.00 21.51
N SER A 295 2.61 -16.14 22.02
CA SER A 295 1.75 -16.15 23.20
C SER A 295 2.52 -15.79 24.48
N TYR A 296 1.92 -14.96 25.34
CA TYR A 296 2.47 -14.57 26.64
C TYR A 296 1.37 -14.54 27.72
N GLY A 297 1.73 -14.39 28.99
CA GLY A 297 0.79 -14.33 30.11
C GLY A 297 0.20 -12.92 30.28
N ILE A 298 -1.12 -12.82 30.43
CA ILE A 298 -1.86 -11.57 30.69
C ILE A 298 -2.91 -11.79 31.78
N MET A 299 -3.20 -10.74 32.55
CA MET A 299 -4.26 -10.76 33.56
C MET A 299 -5.63 -10.56 32.90
N VAL A 300 -6.54 -11.50 33.14
CA VAL A 300 -7.91 -11.51 32.62
C VAL A 300 -8.89 -11.53 33.79
N PHE A 301 -9.96 -10.75 33.73
CA PHE A 301 -11.04 -10.77 34.72
C PHE A 301 -12.14 -11.75 34.29
N ARG A 302 -12.17 -12.94 34.93
CA ARG A 302 -13.16 -14.00 34.68
C ARG A 302 -13.77 -14.51 35.98
N GLY A 303 -15.06 -14.83 35.95
CA GLY A 303 -15.78 -15.36 37.11
C GLY A 303 -15.72 -14.47 38.37
N GLY A 304 -15.58 -13.14 38.17
CA GLY A 304 -15.49 -12.16 39.27
C GLY A 304 -14.10 -12.02 39.90
N SER A 305 -13.04 -12.61 39.34
CA SER A 305 -11.68 -12.54 39.87
C SER A 305 -10.63 -12.34 38.78
N TRP A 306 -9.50 -11.72 39.14
CA TRP A 306 -8.35 -11.56 38.26
C TRP A 306 -7.53 -12.86 38.20
N VAL A 307 -7.36 -13.41 37.00
CA VAL A 307 -6.65 -14.67 36.75
C VAL A 307 -5.62 -14.46 35.64
N GLU A 308 -4.40 -14.95 35.85
CA GLU A 308 -3.37 -14.97 34.81
C GLU A 308 -3.67 -16.08 33.79
N LYS A 309 -3.80 -15.70 32.52
CA LYS A 309 -4.06 -16.62 31.39
C LYS A 309 -3.12 -16.32 30.23
N SER A 310 -2.99 -17.29 29.32
CA SER A 310 -2.24 -17.12 28.08
C SER A 310 -3.03 -16.23 27.11
N THR A 311 -2.36 -15.36 26.35
CA THR A 311 -3.00 -14.53 25.32
C THR A 311 -3.72 -15.32 24.24
N SER A 312 -3.34 -16.58 24.03
CA SER A 312 -4.04 -17.52 23.15
C SER A 312 -5.43 -17.93 23.64
N ASP A 313 -5.71 -17.82 24.95
CA ASP A 313 -6.98 -18.19 25.58
C ASP A 313 -8.00 -17.05 25.58
N LEU A 314 -7.65 -15.86 25.05
CA LEU A 314 -8.52 -14.69 25.02
C LEU A 314 -9.68 -14.88 24.04
N VAL A 315 -10.87 -14.49 24.48
CA VAL A 315 -12.09 -14.52 23.67
C VAL A 315 -12.76 -13.14 23.63
N PRO A 316 -13.52 -12.81 22.59
CA PRO A 316 -14.30 -11.57 22.55
C PRO A 316 -15.25 -11.50 23.75
N GLY A 317 -15.25 -10.37 24.46
CA GLY A 317 -16.00 -10.20 25.71
C GLY A 317 -15.14 -10.20 26.97
N ASP A 318 -13.93 -10.75 26.92
CA ASP A 318 -13.01 -10.73 28.07
C ASP A 318 -12.60 -9.30 28.44
N LEU A 319 -12.37 -9.10 29.73
CA LEU A 319 -11.74 -7.89 30.26
C LEU A 319 -10.30 -8.21 30.62
N ILE A 320 -9.37 -7.44 30.06
CA ILE A 320 -7.93 -7.62 30.28
C ILE A 320 -7.29 -6.36 30.87
N GLU A 321 -6.17 -6.56 31.56
CA GLU A 321 -5.30 -5.49 32.01
C GLU A 321 -4.13 -5.34 31.04
N LEU A 322 -3.91 -4.12 30.53
CA LEU A 322 -2.71 -3.77 29.79
C LEU A 322 -1.77 -2.96 30.67
N VAL A 323 -0.57 -3.48 30.88
CA VAL A 323 0.46 -2.89 31.73
C VAL A 323 1.65 -2.51 30.85
N THR A 324 2.27 -1.38 31.13
CA THR A 324 3.60 -1.07 30.59
C THR A 324 4.66 -1.39 31.62
N VAL A 325 5.58 -2.30 31.27
CA VAL A 325 6.67 -2.65 32.16
C VAL A 325 7.72 -1.54 32.04
N ALA A 326 7.85 -0.72 33.08
CA ALA A 326 9.03 0.13 33.23
C ALA A 326 10.26 -0.79 33.23
N ARG A 327 11.14 -0.66 32.22
CA ARG A 327 12.39 -1.41 32.11
C ARG A 327 13.21 -1.21 33.39
N GLN A 328 13.06 -2.10 34.37
CA GLN A 328 14.08 -2.28 35.40
C GLN A 328 15.16 -3.17 34.79
N GLU A 329 16.33 -2.57 34.52
CA GLU A 329 17.53 -3.30 34.13
C GLU A 329 17.81 -4.42 35.15
N GLY A 330 17.58 -5.69 34.79
CA GLY A 330 18.04 -6.83 35.58
C GLY A 330 17.14 -8.06 35.69
N ALA A 331 15.86 -8.05 35.27
CA ALA A 331 14.98 -9.23 35.37
C ALA A 331 14.73 -9.89 34.00
N ALA A 332 15.53 -10.89 33.65
CA ALA A 332 15.70 -11.35 32.28
C ALA A 332 14.74 -12.45 31.76
N ASP A 333 13.71 -12.91 32.48
CA ASP A 333 13.06 -14.18 32.07
C ASP A 333 11.52 -14.25 31.99
N LYS A 334 10.75 -13.19 32.31
CA LYS A 334 9.27 -13.22 32.16
C LYS A 334 8.63 -11.85 31.88
N VAL A 335 9.16 -11.11 30.91
CA VAL A 335 8.62 -9.79 30.55
C VAL A 335 7.57 -9.96 29.45
N ALA A 336 6.31 -9.63 29.75
CA ALA A 336 5.27 -9.54 28.74
C ALA A 336 5.70 -8.50 27.68
N PRO A 337 5.64 -8.82 26.38
CA PRO A 337 5.96 -7.85 25.34
C PRO A 337 4.95 -6.69 25.40
N ASP A 338 5.43 -5.46 25.18
CA ASP A 338 4.61 -4.24 25.12
C ASP A 338 3.69 -4.19 23.88
N ILE A 339 3.17 -5.33 23.42
CA ILE A 339 2.40 -5.47 22.18
C ILE A 339 0.96 -5.85 22.52
N VAL A 340 0.00 -5.12 21.97
CA VAL A 340 -1.43 -5.42 22.13
C VAL A 340 -1.74 -6.78 21.46
N PRO A 341 -2.34 -7.75 22.18
CA PRO A 341 -2.49 -9.13 21.69
C PRO A 341 -3.69 -9.35 20.76
N CYS A 342 -4.69 -8.46 20.78
CA CYS A 342 -5.93 -8.57 20.03
C CYS A 342 -6.56 -7.17 19.87
N ASP A 343 -7.58 -7.00 19.03
CA ASP A 343 -8.24 -5.69 18.92
C ASP A 343 -9.12 -5.48 20.16
N CYS A 344 -8.89 -4.38 20.87
CA CYS A 344 -9.49 -4.06 22.16
C CYS A 344 -10.09 -2.65 22.19
N VAL A 345 -11.04 -2.44 23.12
CA VAL A 345 -11.66 -1.15 23.40
C VAL A 345 -11.31 -0.72 24.83
N LEU A 346 -10.88 0.51 25.01
CA LEU A 346 -10.48 1.06 26.31
C LEU A 346 -11.70 1.46 27.13
N ILE A 347 -11.92 0.78 28.25
CA ILE A 347 -13.04 1.03 29.17
C ILE A 347 -12.64 1.98 30.29
N ARG A 348 -11.47 1.75 30.92
CA ARG A 348 -10.99 2.55 32.04
C ARG A 348 -9.49 2.79 31.93
N GLY A 349 -9.08 4.02 32.20
CA GLY A 349 -7.70 4.46 32.14
C GLY A 349 -7.34 5.08 30.79
N GLU A 350 -6.06 5.38 30.64
CA GLU A 350 -5.46 6.03 29.47
C GLU A 350 -4.35 5.15 28.93
N ALA A 351 -4.17 5.14 27.61
CA ALA A 351 -3.07 4.41 26.98
C ALA A 351 -2.44 5.24 25.87
N VAL A 352 -1.14 5.08 25.68
CA VAL A 352 -0.38 5.66 24.57
C VAL A 352 0.12 4.51 23.72
N ALA A 353 -0.33 4.43 22.47
CA ALA A 353 -0.01 3.34 21.57
C ALA A 353 0.69 3.85 20.30
N SER A 354 1.72 3.12 19.86
CA SER A 354 2.36 3.31 18.56
C SER A 354 1.72 2.36 17.55
N GLU A 355 1.00 2.92 16.58
CA GLU A 355 0.31 2.18 15.52
C GLU A 355 1.19 1.89 14.29
N ALA A 356 2.50 2.17 14.36
CA ALA A 356 3.42 2.10 13.22
C ALA A 356 3.41 0.76 12.46
N SER A 357 3.21 -0.36 13.16
CA SER A 357 3.15 -1.69 12.54
C SER A 357 1.88 -1.96 11.73
N LEU A 358 0.79 -1.21 11.97
CA LEU A 358 -0.51 -1.39 11.32
C LEU A 358 -0.78 -0.29 10.29
N THR A 359 -0.48 0.97 10.63
CA THR A 359 -0.77 2.15 9.80
C THR A 359 0.45 2.69 9.08
N GLY A 360 1.66 2.30 9.47
CA GLY A 360 2.90 2.91 8.99
C GLY A 360 3.22 4.28 9.61
N GLU A 361 2.31 4.85 10.42
CA GLU A 361 2.50 6.13 11.09
C GLU A 361 3.35 5.95 12.36
N SER A 362 4.47 6.65 12.43
CA SER A 362 5.46 6.51 13.51
C SER A 362 5.09 7.27 14.78
N ALA A 363 4.19 8.25 14.71
CA ALA A 363 3.79 9.06 15.86
C ALA A 363 2.93 8.24 16.85
N PRO A 364 3.23 8.28 18.16
CA PRO A 364 2.40 7.64 19.16
C PRO A 364 1.07 8.39 19.31
N GLN A 365 -0.02 7.65 19.45
CA GLN A 365 -1.36 8.19 19.65
C GLN A 365 -1.81 7.96 21.09
N MET A 366 -2.35 9.00 21.72
CA MET A 366 -3.07 8.88 22.99
C MET A 366 -4.46 8.29 22.76
N LYS A 367 -4.87 7.43 23.68
CA LYS A 367 -6.13 6.69 23.67
C LYS A 367 -6.83 6.92 25.01
N ASP A 368 -8.10 7.31 24.92
CA ASP A 368 -8.94 7.63 26.08
C ASP A 368 -9.96 6.53 26.33
N ALA A 369 -10.44 6.44 27.57
CA ALA A 369 -11.56 5.60 27.93
C ALA A 369 -12.86 6.02 27.21
N LEU A 370 -13.72 5.05 26.94
CA LEU A 370 -15.02 5.25 26.31
C LEU A 370 -15.95 6.12 27.20
N VAL A 371 -16.65 7.08 26.59
CA VAL A 371 -17.68 7.88 27.25
C VAL A 371 -19.06 7.33 26.90
N LEU A 372 -20.00 7.40 27.84
CA LEU A 372 -21.35 6.83 27.71
C LEU A 372 -22.20 7.72 26.77
N GLU A 373 -22.43 7.23 25.56
CA GLU A 373 -23.33 7.86 24.56
C GLU A 373 -24.25 6.80 23.94
N ASP A 374 -25.48 7.18 23.59
CA ASP A 374 -26.47 6.31 22.91
C ASP A 374 -26.13 6.13 21.41
N ARG A 375 -24.94 5.59 21.11
CA ARG A 375 -24.49 5.26 19.76
C ARG A 375 -23.85 3.87 19.68
N SER A 376 -23.67 3.35 18.46
CA SER A 376 -22.90 2.14 18.20
C SER A 376 -21.42 2.46 18.02
N LEU A 377 -20.54 1.53 18.41
CA LEU A 377 -19.09 1.70 18.28
C LEU A 377 -18.65 1.80 16.80
N ASP A 378 -18.00 2.89 16.44
CA ASP A 378 -17.38 3.10 15.12
C ASP A 378 -15.86 2.97 15.18
N LEU A 379 -15.34 1.77 14.85
CA LEU A 379 -13.90 1.47 14.84
C LEU A 379 -13.10 2.29 13.82
N GLN A 380 -13.73 2.82 12.77
CA GLN A 380 -13.01 3.49 11.66
C GLN A 380 -13.13 5.01 11.70
N GLY A 381 -14.11 5.55 12.43
CA GLY A 381 -14.34 6.98 12.57
C GLY A 381 -14.04 7.50 13.96
N THR A 382 -15.08 7.92 14.68
CA THR A 382 -14.95 8.73 15.90
C THR A 382 -14.39 7.96 17.10
N ASP A 383 -14.74 6.67 17.22
CA ASP A 383 -14.37 5.86 18.39
C ASP A 383 -12.98 5.20 18.25
N ARG A 384 -12.24 5.46 17.16
CA ARG A 384 -10.87 4.94 16.98
C ARG A 384 -9.91 5.39 18.08
N VAL A 385 -10.17 6.55 18.71
CA VAL A 385 -9.42 7.05 19.88
C VAL A 385 -9.60 6.14 21.10
N HIS A 386 -10.68 5.38 21.16
CA HIS A 386 -10.98 4.44 22.24
C HIS A 386 -10.53 3.00 21.91
N CYS A 387 -9.94 2.77 20.73
CA CYS A 387 -9.58 1.43 20.24
C CYS A 387 -8.07 1.22 20.20
N LEU A 388 -7.65 0.02 20.60
CA LEU A 388 -6.28 -0.49 20.52
C LEU A 388 -6.26 -1.69 19.58
N PHE A 389 -5.37 -1.70 18.60
CA PHE A 389 -5.34 -2.75 17.58
C PHE A 389 -4.24 -3.78 17.85
N SER A 390 -4.49 -5.03 17.47
CA SER A 390 -3.53 -6.13 17.55
C SER A 390 -2.21 -5.77 16.86
N GLY A 391 -1.08 -6.07 17.50
CA GLY A 391 0.25 -5.83 16.94
C GLY A 391 0.79 -4.40 17.10
N THR A 392 -0.01 -3.49 17.66
CA THR A 392 0.45 -2.15 18.04
C THR A 392 1.24 -2.20 19.34
N ARG A 393 2.20 -1.28 19.52
CA ARG A 393 3.04 -1.23 20.72
C ARG A 393 2.47 -0.25 21.73
N ILE A 394 2.29 -0.68 22.98
CA ILE A 394 1.89 0.19 24.09
C ILE A 394 3.14 0.86 24.64
N VAL A 395 3.18 2.18 24.60
CA VAL A 395 4.28 2.99 25.16
C VAL A 395 4.04 3.29 26.63
N ARG A 396 2.79 3.62 26.99
CA ARG A 396 2.37 3.91 28.37
C ARG A 396 0.94 3.41 28.57
N ALA A 397 0.65 2.80 29.71
CA ALA A 397 -0.69 2.47 30.15
C ALA A 397 -0.85 2.88 31.61
N SER A 398 -1.98 3.49 31.96
CA SER A 398 -2.28 3.91 33.33
C SER A 398 -3.77 3.77 33.61
N GLU A 399 -4.10 3.31 34.82
CA GLU A 399 -5.49 3.18 35.29
C GLU A 399 -6.25 4.52 35.35
N GLY A 400 -5.54 5.65 35.27
CA GLY A 400 -6.12 7.00 35.37
C GLY A 400 -6.46 7.40 36.81
N SER A 401 -6.55 8.70 37.09
CA SER A 401 -6.84 9.26 38.43
C SER A 401 -8.33 9.40 38.76
N ASN A 402 -9.22 8.71 38.03
CA ASN A 402 -10.68 8.83 38.20
C ASN A 402 -11.21 8.02 39.39
N LYS A 403 -10.75 8.35 40.60
CA LYS A 403 -11.43 7.98 41.85
C LYS A 403 -12.65 8.86 42.16
N ASP A 404 -12.76 10.04 41.54
CA ASP A 404 -13.72 11.09 41.94
C ASP A 404 -14.87 11.37 40.93
N ASP A 405 -14.91 10.73 39.76
CA ASP A 405 -15.95 10.95 38.73
C ASP A 405 -17.25 10.12 38.91
N LEU A 406 -17.45 9.53 40.09
CA LEU A 406 -18.58 8.64 40.39
C LEU A 406 -19.86 9.36 40.88
N ASP A 407 -19.83 10.68 41.10
CA ASP A 407 -20.94 11.40 41.77
C ASP A 407 -21.85 12.23 40.84
N ALA A 408 -21.61 12.27 39.53
CA ALA A 408 -22.46 13.04 38.59
C ALA A 408 -22.96 12.20 37.42
N GLY A 409 -23.95 11.33 37.70
CA GLY A 409 -24.83 10.75 36.68
C GLY A 409 -24.64 9.26 36.42
N GLY A 410 -25.41 8.42 37.14
CA GLY A 410 -25.69 7.03 36.78
C GLY A 410 -24.48 6.11 36.67
N ALA A 411 -24.09 5.48 37.78
CA ALA A 411 -22.99 4.52 37.85
C ALA A 411 -23.04 3.45 36.71
N PRO A 412 -22.02 3.37 35.83
CA PRO A 412 -21.89 2.27 34.88
C PRO A 412 -21.44 0.98 35.60
N ALA A 413 -21.90 -0.18 35.14
CA ALA A 413 -21.58 -1.47 35.79
C ALA A 413 -20.09 -1.85 35.71
N ALA A 414 -19.27 -1.19 34.86
CA ALA A 414 -17.80 -1.24 34.92
C ALA A 414 -17.22 -0.79 36.29
N SER A 415 -18.00 -0.06 37.10
CA SER A 415 -17.66 0.27 38.50
C SER A 415 -17.67 -0.95 39.45
N GLN A 416 -18.21 -2.10 39.02
CA GLN A 416 -18.20 -3.33 39.83
C GLN A 416 -16.92 -4.16 39.67
N VAL A 417 -16.08 -3.84 38.68
CA VAL A 417 -14.80 -4.52 38.47
C VAL A 417 -13.73 -3.89 39.38
N PRO A 418 -13.02 -4.69 40.20
CA PRO A 418 -11.98 -4.19 41.10
C PRO A 418 -10.88 -3.38 40.38
N ALA A 419 -10.09 -2.63 41.16
CA ALA A 419 -8.88 -2.00 40.64
C ALA A 419 -7.98 -3.03 39.95
N THR A 420 -7.29 -2.61 38.90
CA THR A 420 -6.39 -3.50 38.16
C THR A 420 -5.19 -3.87 39.05
N PRO A 421 -4.75 -5.14 39.08
CA PRO A 421 -3.72 -5.60 40.02
C PRO A 421 -2.38 -4.86 39.93
N ASN A 422 -2.02 -4.38 38.74
CA ASN A 422 -0.73 -3.76 38.44
C ASN A 422 -0.86 -2.28 38.04
N GLY A 423 -2.03 -1.66 38.23
CA GLY A 423 -2.28 -0.26 37.87
C GLY A 423 -2.31 0.01 36.36
N GLY A 424 -2.51 -1.03 35.55
CA GLY A 424 -2.66 -0.95 34.10
C GLY A 424 -4.06 -0.49 33.68
N SER A 425 -4.22 -0.23 32.39
CA SER A 425 -5.51 0.19 31.82
C SER A 425 -6.44 -1.01 31.61
N LEU A 426 -7.73 -0.83 31.89
CA LEU A 426 -8.77 -1.85 31.70
C LEU A 426 -9.34 -1.77 30.30
N VAL A 427 -9.23 -2.87 29.57
CA VAL A 427 -9.64 -2.96 28.16
C VAL A 427 -10.53 -4.17 27.92
N PHE A 428 -11.46 -4.02 26.99
CA PHE A 428 -12.39 -5.04 26.53
C PHE A 428 -11.92 -5.66 25.23
N VAL A 429 -11.92 -6.99 25.15
CA VAL A 429 -11.53 -7.72 23.93
C VAL A 429 -12.66 -7.69 22.92
N ALA A 430 -12.45 -7.02 21.78
CA ALA A 430 -13.44 -6.88 20.71
C ALA A 430 -13.27 -7.95 19.60
N ARG A 431 -12.05 -8.16 19.09
CA ARG A 431 -11.76 -9.18 18.06
C ARG A 431 -10.47 -9.92 18.35
N THR A 432 -10.48 -11.23 18.14
CA THR A 432 -9.33 -12.12 18.39
C THR A 432 -8.89 -12.86 17.12
N GLY A 433 -7.65 -13.37 17.11
CA GLY A 433 -7.09 -14.22 16.07
C GLY A 433 -7.14 -13.58 14.68
N PHE A 434 -7.49 -14.36 13.67
CA PHE A 434 -7.61 -13.89 12.27
C PHE A 434 -8.76 -12.89 12.03
N ALA A 435 -9.64 -12.67 13.02
CA ALA A 435 -10.64 -11.61 12.94
C ALA A 435 -10.08 -10.23 13.31
N SER A 436 -8.95 -10.16 14.02
CA SER A 436 -8.28 -8.90 14.38
C SER A 436 -7.73 -8.18 13.14
N SER A 437 -7.42 -6.90 13.29
CA SER A 437 -6.90 -6.07 12.20
C SER A 437 -5.56 -6.60 11.66
N GLN A 438 -4.66 -7.04 12.54
CA GLN A 438 -3.40 -7.71 12.17
C GLN A 438 -3.64 -9.08 11.53
N GLY A 439 -4.58 -9.87 12.05
CA GLY A 439 -4.91 -11.18 11.54
C GLY A 439 -5.50 -11.13 10.12
N GLN A 440 -6.37 -10.17 9.84
CA GLN A 440 -6.90 -9.92 8.50
C GLN A 440 -5.80 -9.54 7.51
N LEU A 441 -4.79 -8.76 7.94
CA LEU A 441 -3.64 -8.43 7.10
C LEU A 441 -2.81 -9.68 6.77
N LEU A 442 -2.52 -10.52 7.78
CA LEU A 442 -1.75 -11.76 7.60
C LEU A 442 -2.50 -12.74 6.68
N GLN A 443 -3.81 -12.90 6.87
CA GLN A 443 -4.68 -13.70 6.02
C GLN A 443 -4.63 -13.23 4.57
N MET A 444 -4.73 -11.92 4.36
CA MET A 444 -4.64 -11.33 3.03
C MET A 444 -3.31 -11.69 2.35
N ILE A 445 -2.18 -11.59 3.05
CA ILE A 445 -0.86 -11.95 2.52
C ILE A 445 -0.76 -13.45 2.24
N GLU A 446 -1.33 -14.32 3.08
CA GLU A 446 -1.31 -15.78 2.87
C GLU A 446 -2.09 -16.18 1.60
N PHE A 447 -3.30 -15.62 1.41
CA PHE A 447 -4.22 -16.03 0.35
C PHE A 447 -4.16 -15.17 -0.92
N SER A 448 -3.42 -14.04 -0.95
CA SER A 448 -3.19 -13.23 -2.16
C SER A 448 -1.98 -13.67 -2.99
N GLN A 449 -1.20 -14.66 -2.54
CA GLN A 449 -0.07 -15.25 -3.29
C GLN A 449 -0.50 -16.14 -4.47
N ASP A 450 -1.46 -15.68 -5.28
CA ASP A 450 -1.79 -16.40 -6.49
C ASP A 450 -0.58 -16.45 -7.43
N LYS A 451 -0.47 -17.57 -8.14
CA LYS A 451 0.58 -17.77 -9.15
C LYS A 451 0.44 -16.63 -10.16
N VAL A 452 1.52 -15.90 -10.40
CA VAL A 452 1.64 -14.88 -11.44
C VAL A 452 1.29 -15.53 -12.78
N SER A 453 0.01 -15.55 -13.13
CA SER A 453 -0.43 -15.91 -14.47
C SER A 453 -0.43 -14.61 -15.24
N GLY A 454 0.76 -14.19 -15.65
CA GLY A 454 0.90 -13.12 -16.64
C GLY A 454 0.00 -13.45 -17.83
N ASP A 455 -0.77 -12.45 -18.25
CA ASP A 455 -1.73 -12.45 -19.36
C ASP A 455 -1.94 -13.81 -20.03
N THR A 456 -2.74 -14.66 -19.37
CA THR A 456 -2.99 -16.05 -19.79
C THR A 456 -3.46 -16.11 -21.25
N ARG A 457 -4.09 -15.03 -21.75
CA ARG A 457 -4.57 -14.91 -23.12
C ARG A 457 -3.44 -14.89 -24.15
N GLU A 458 -2.40 -14.09 -23.96
CA GLU A 458 -1.28 -14.00 -24.91
C GLU A 458 -0.51 -15.32 -24.97
N VAL A 459 -0.27 -15.92 -23.80
CA VAL A 459 0.40 -17.23 -23.69
C VAL A 459 -0.44 -18.32 -24.38
N ILE A 460 -1.76 -18.32 -24.20
CA ILE A 460 -2.67 -19.26 -24.89
C ILE A 460 -2.62 -19.04 -26.40
N ILE A 461 -2.67 -17.80 -26.88
CA ILE A 461 -2.60 -17.49 -28.32
C ILE A 461 -1.26 -17.98 -28.91
N ALA A 462 -0.14 -17.68 -28.26
CA ALA A 462 1.18 -18.15 -28.69
C ALA A 462 1.25 -19.69 -28.73
N LEU A 463 0.70 -20.36 -27.71
CA LEU A 463 0.65 -21.82 -27.65
C LEU A 463 -0.23 -22.42 -28.74
N LEU A 464 -1.34 -21.77 -29.10
CA LEU A 464 -2.20 -22.19 -30.23
C LEU A 464 -1.49 -22.04 -31.58
N ILE A 465 -0.71 -20.97 -31.78
CA ILE A 465 0.10 -20.77 -33.00
C ILE A 465 1.16 -21.87 -33.11
N LEU A 466 1.91 -22.12 -32.03
CA LEU A 466 2.93 -23.18 -32.00
C LEU A 466 2.32 -24.57 -32.21
N LEU A 467 1.15 -24.84 -31.63
CA LEU A 467 0.40 -26.07 -31.86
C LEU A 467 0.02 -26.23 -33.34
N GLY A 468 -0.38 -25.15 -34.00
CA GLY A 468 -0.65 -25.13 -35.44
C GLY A 468 0.57 -25.58 -36.27
N PHE A 469 1.75 -25.01 -36.00
CA PHE A 469 3.00 -25.43 -36.67
C PHE A 469 3.35 -26.89 -36.39
N ALA A 470 3.17 -27.35 -35.16
CA ALA A 470 3.45 -28.73 -34.80
C ALA A 470 2.49 -29.72 -35.44
N LEU A 471 1.21 -29.37 -35.62
CA LEU A 471 0.25 -30.19 -36.37
C LEU A 471 0.66 -30.31 -37.85
N VAL A 472 1.10 -29.21 -38.48
CA VAL A 472 1.60 -29.24 -39.86
C VAL A 472 2.86 -30.10 -39.98
N ALA A 473 3.83 -29.93 -39.07
CA ALA A 473 5.05 -30.72 -39.04
C ALA A 473 4.78 -32.21 -38.77
N ALA A 474 3.93 -32.52 -37.80
CA ALA A 474 3.52 -33.89 -37.50
C ALA A 474 2.77 -34.53 -38.67
N GLY A 475 1.89 -33.79 -39.35
CA GLY A 475 1.20 -34.25 -40.55
C GLY A 475 2.14 -34.50 -41.73
N TYR A 476 3.15 -33.64 -41.91
CA TYR A 476 4.19 -33.84 -42.93
C TYR A 476 5.05 -35.07 -42.65
N VAL A 477 5.51 -35.24 -41.41
CA VAL A 477 6.29 -36.41 -40.99
C VAL A 477 5.47 -37.69 -41.13
N LEU A 478 4.18 -37.65 -40.77
CA LEU A 478 3.26 -38.77 -40.97
C LEU A 478 3.12 -39.12 -42.45
N LYS A 479 2.87 -38.13 -43.32
CA LYS A 479 2.72 -38.33 -44.77
C LYS A 479 3.98 -38.93 -45.39
N VAL A 480 5.14 -38.30 -45.18
CA VAL A 480 6.41 -38.76 -45.77
C VAL A 480 6.84 -40.10 -45.17
N GLY A 481 6.57 -40.33 -43.88
CA GLY A 481 6.84 -41.61 -43.22
C GLY A 481 6.00 -42.75 -43.80
N LEU A 482 4.72 -42.49 -44.10
CA LEU A 482 3.85 -43.47 -44.77
C LEU A 482 4.25 -43.70 -46.24
N GLU A 483 4.69 -42.67 -46.95
CA GLU A 483 5.15 -42.78 -48.35
C GLU A 483 6.47 -43.57 -48.47
N LYS A 484 7.42 -43.38 -47.53
CA LYS A 484 8.70 -44.11 -47.55
C LYS A 484 8.59 -45.55 -47.06
N GLY A 485 7.68 -45.84 -46.12
CA GLY A 485 7.49 -47.20 -45.59
C GLY A 485 8.63 -47.75 -44.71
N ASP A 486 9.72 -47.00 -44.50
CA ASP A 486 10.90 -47.43 -43.74
C ASP A 486 10.67 -47.65 -42.23
N LYS A 487 9.58 -47.12 -41.66
CA LYS A 487 9.30 -47.13 -40.22
C LYS A 487 7.97 -47.78 -39.89
N THR A 488 7.89 -48.42 -38.73
CA THR A 488 6.63 -48.99 -38.26
C THR A 488 5.61 -47.88 -37.97
N PRO A 489 4.29 -48.13 -38.18
CA PRO A 489 3.25 -47.14 -37.90
C PRO A 489 3.22 -46.73 -36.41
N HIS A 490 3.68 -47.60 -35.51
CA HIS A 490 3.84 -47.31 -34.09
C HIS A 490 4.95 -46.27 -33.82
N GLU A 491 6.15 -46.47 -34.39
CA GLU A 491 7.25 -45.50 -34.28
C GLU A 491 6.87 -44.14 -34.89
N LEU A 492 6.15 -44.16 -36.01
CA LEU A 492 5.72 -42.94 -36.67
C LEU A 492 4.71 -42.16 -35.82
N LEU A 493 3.78 -42.86 -35.18
CA LEU A 493 2.82 -42.27 -34.24
C LEU A 493 3.51 -41.65 -33.02
N ILE A 494 4.47 -42.36 -32.41
CA ILE A 494 5.27 -41.83 -31.28
C ILE A 494 5.99 -40.55 -31.69
N LYS A 495 6.59 -40.50 -32.89
CA LYS A 495 7.28 -39.30 -33.39
C LYS A 495 6.32 -38.13 -33.64
N CYS A 496 5.12 -38.38 -34.12
CA CYS A 496 4.08 -37.34 -34.23
C CYS A 496 3.67 -36.80 -32.85
N VAL A 497 3.46 -37.68 -31.86
CA VAL A 497 3.12 -37.27 -30.48
C VAL A 497 4.29 -36.52 -29.82
N LEU A 498 5.54 -36.92 -30.10
CA LEU A 498 6.74 -36.24 -29.63
C LEU A 498 6.83 -34.80 -30.14
N ILE A 499 6.55 -34.59 -31.44
CA ILE A 499 6.52 -33.25 -32.05
C ILE A 499 5.45 -32.38 -31.38
N LEU A 500 4.25 -32.92 -31.18
CA LEU A 500 3.15 -32.19 -30.55
C LEU A 500 3.44 -31.84 -29.09
N THR A 501 4.10 -32.73 -28.35
CA THR A 501 4.43 -32.51 -26.94
C THR A 501 5.64 -31.60 -26.74
N ALA A 502 6.57 -31.54 -27.70
CA ALA A 502 7.72 -30.64 -27.67
C ALA A 502 7.35 -29.15 -27.79
N VAL A 503 6.13 -28.84 -28.23
CA VAL A 503 5.61 -27.47 -28.35
C VAL A 503 5.54 -26.73 -27.02
N VAL A 504 5.26 -27.43 -25.92
CA VAL A 504 5.03 -26.79 -24.63
C VAL A 504 6.38 -26.62 -23.91
N PRO A 505 6.91 -25.39 -23.78
CA PRO A 505 8.17 -25.15 -23.10
C PRO A 505 7.99 -25.41 -21.60
N LYS A 506 8.43 -26.60 -21.18
CA LYS A 506 8.31 -27.07 -19.80
C LYS A 506 9.04 -26.19 -18.78
N GLN A 507 10.06 -25.44 -19.21
CA GLN A 507 10.84 -24.54 -18.37
C GLN A 507 10.22 -23.15 -18.16
N LEU A 508 9.23 -22.75 -18.97
CA LEU A 508 8.72 -21.37 -18.99
C LEU A 508 8.16 -20.91 -17.62
N PRO A 509 7.36 -21.72 -16.89
CA PRO A 509 6.84 -21.30 -15.58
C PRO A 509 7.93 -21.17 -14.51
N ILE A 510 9.01 -21.95 -14.62
CA ILE A 510 10.15 -21.87 -13.70
C ILE A 510 10.97 -20.62 -14.02
N GLN A 511 11.26 -20.36 -15.30
CA GLN A 511 12.01 -19.19 -15.74
C GLN A 511 11.32 -17.89 -15.33
N THR A 512 10.00 -17.81 -15.50
CA THR A 512 9.20 -16.66 -15.04
C THR A 512 9.24 -16.52 -13.52
N ALA A 513 9.08 -17.60 -12.76
CA ALA A 513 9.20 -17.56 -11.31
C ALA A 513 10.61 -17.14 -10.84
N MET A 514 11.67 -17.64 -11.47
CA MET A 514 13.05 -17.25 -11.17
C MET A 514 13.32 -15.80 -11.53
N ALA A 515 12.80 -15.31 -12.67
CA ALA A 515 12.90 -13.92 -13.07
C ALA A 515 12.23 -12.99 -12.03
N VAL A 516 10.99 -13.33 -11.61
CA VAL A 516 10.28 -12.58 -10.55
C VAL A 516 11.07 -12.62 -9.24
N ASN A 517 11.58 -13.78 -8.82
CA ASN A 517 12.38 -13.88 -7.59
C ASN A 517 13.69 -13.08 -7.66
N THR A 518 14.33 -13.04 -8.83
CA THR A 518 15.54 -12.24 -9.05
C THR A 518 15.21 -10.75 -9.00
N ALA A 519 14.07 -10.34 -9.58
CA ALA A 519 13.56 -8.97 -9.48
C ALA A 519 13.22 -8.60 -8.03
N LEU A 520 12.59 -9.49 -7.26
CA LEU A 520 12.33 -9.29 -5.83
C LEU A 520 13.62 -9.11 -5.03
N MET A 521 14.65 -9.92 -5.31
CA MET A 521 15.95 -9.75 -4.68
C MET A 521 16.60 -8.41 -5.06
N ALA A 522 16.51 -8.00 -6.32
CA ALA A 522 17.02 -6.70 -6.77
C ALA A 522 16.29 -5.54 -6.08
N LEU A 523 14.96 -5.58 -6.01
CA LEU A 523 14.14 -4.58 -5.31
C LEU A 523 14.46 -4.55 -3.79
N SER A 524 14.64 -5.70 -3.16
CA SER A 524 14.98 -5.75 -1.74
C SER A 524 16.34 -5.12 -1.43
N ARG A 525 17.29 -5.16 -2.38
CA ARG A 525 18.60 -4.52 -2.24
C ARG A 525 18.51 -3.00 -2.35
N THR A 526 17.49 -2.46 -3.03
CA THR A 526 17.20 -1.03 -3.12
C THR A 526 16.24 -0.56 -2.03
N GLY A 527 15.98 -1.38 -1.00
CA GLY A 527 15.05 -1.05 0.09
C GLY A 527 13.56 -1.14 -0.25
N VAL A 528 13.20 -1.71 -1.41
CA VAL A 528 11.80 -1.90 -1.84
C VAL A 528 11.36 -3.33 -1.52
N TYR A 529 10.47 -3.47 -0.55
CA TYR A 529 9.93 -4.77 -0.13
C TYR A 529 8.58 -5.02 -0.79
N CYS A 530 8.46 -6.13 -1.51
CA CYS A 530 7.23 -6.49 -2.22
C CYS A 530 6.47 -7.56 -1.42
N THR A 531 5.21 -7.25 -1.08
CA THR A 531 4.28 -8.17 -0.39
C THR A 531 3.64 -9.17 -1.36
N GLU A 532 3.35 -8.73 -2.59
CA GLU A 532 2.64 -9.50 -3.62
C GLU A 532 3.48 -9.65 -4.92
N PRO A 533 4.28 -10.72 -5.06
CA PRO A 533 5.20 -10.91 -6.18
C PRO A 533 4.59 -10.83 -7.59
N TYR A 534 3.31 -11.16 -7.73
CA TYR A 534 2.64 -11.15 -9.03
C TYR A 534 2.40 -9.75 -9.59
N ARG A 535 2.49 -8.71 -8.75
CA ARG A 535 2.36 -7.31 -9.18
C ARG A 535 3.61 -6.76 -9.83
N VAL A 536 4.78 -7.39 -9.63
CA VAL A 536 6.06 -6.92 -10.18
C VAL A 536 6.01 -6.81 -11.72
N PRO A 537 5.50 -7.79 -12.49
CA PRO A 537 5.34 -7.62 -13.94
C PRO A 537 4.24 -6.63 -14.33
N LEU A 538 3.19 -6.47 -13.52
CA LEU A 538 2.11 -5.50 -13.77
C LEU A 538 2.62 -4.06 -13.65
N ALA A 539 3.62 -3.81 -12.81
CA ALA A 539 4.29 -2.52 -12.71
C ALA A 539 4.89 -2.05 -14.05
N GLY A 540 5.18 -2.95 -14.99
CA GLY A 540 5.64 -2.59 -16.34
C GLY A 540 4.52 -2.17 -17.31
N LYS A 541 3.24 -2.39 -16.98
CA LYS A 541 2.08 -2.06 -17.82
C LYS A 541 1.31 -0.82 -17.35
N LEU A 542 1.83 -0.13 -16.33
CA LEU A 542 1.16 1.01 -15.71
C LEU A 542 0.99 2.17 -16.71
N THR A 543 -0.15 2.86 -16.64
CA THR A 543 -0.44 4.03 -17.47
C THR A 543 -0.79 5.27 -16.64
N HIS A 544 -1.37 5.07 -15.46
CA HIS A 544 -1.79 6.15 -14.56
C HIS A 544 -1.09 5.99 -13.21
N CYS A 545 -0.50 7.08 -12.71
CA CYS A 545 0.22 7.13 -11.45
C CYS A 545 -0.45 8.14 -10.52
N PHE A 546 -1.09 7.64 -9.47
CA PHE A 546 -1.68 8.41 -8.40
C PHE A 546 -0.70 8.58 -7.26
N PHE A 547 -0.55 9.81 -6.81
CA PHE A 547 0.28 10.16 -5.65
C PHE A 547 -0.57 10.83 -4.57
N ASP A 548 -0.41 10.37 -3.34
CA ASP A 548 -0.85 11.14 -2.19
C ASP A 548 0.07 12.35 -1.95
N LYS A 549 -0.45 13.37 -1.27
CA LYS A 549 0.30 14.60 -0.99
C LYS A 549 1.14 14.47 0.27
N THR A 550 0.52 14.13 1.40
CA THR A 550 1.15 14.20 2.73
C THR A 550 1.98 12.93 2.97
N GLY A 551 3.20 13.07 3.47
CA GLY A 551 4.12 11.94 3.68
C GLY A 551 4.68 11.32 2.38
N THR A 552 4.03 11.54 1.23
CA THR A 552 4.44 11.01 -0.09
C THR A 552 5.19 12.04 -0.93
N LEU A 553 4.52 13.02 -1.54
CA LEU A 553 5.16 14.10 -2.32
C LEU A 553 5.78 15.17 -1.40
N THR A 554 5.18 15.36 -0.24
CA THR A 554 5.67 16.26 0.81
C THR A 554 6.26 15.45 1.96
N THR A 555 7.16 16.06 2.71
CA THR A 555 7.66 15.47 3.95
C THR A 555 6.55 15.44 5.01
N ASP A 556 6.71 14.56 5.97
CA ASP A 556 5.91 14.49 7.20
C ASP A 556 6.22 15.67 8.16
N THR A 557 7.38 16.31 8.00
CA THR A 557 7.78 17.49 8.75
C THR A 557 7.13 18.76 8.21
N LEU A 558 6.54 19.52 9.13
CA LEU A 558 5.92 20.82 8.84
C LEU A 558 6.72 21.92 9.52
N VAL A 559 7.00 22.99 8.78
CA VAL A 559 7.76 24.13 9.31
C VAL A 559 6.81 25.28 9.58
N PRO A 560 6.82 25.87 10.80
CA PRO A 560 5.97 27.00 11.11
C PRO A 560 6.55 28.26 10.44
N VAL A 561 5.81 28.83 9.49
CA VAL A 561 6.26 30.01 8.74
C VAL A 561 6.01 31.30 9.51
N GLY A 562 4.88 31.37 10.23
CA GLY A 562 4.49 32.57 10.96
C GLY A 562 3.07 32.53 11.49
N VAL A 563 2.76 33.50 12.34
CA VAL A 563 1.43 33.73 12.93
C VAL A 563 0.86 35.06 12.40
N VAL A 564 -0.42 35.06 12.08
CA VAL A 564 -1.22 36.25 11.81
C VAL A 564 -2.05 36.53 13.04
N ASN A 565 -1.65 37.55 13.82
CA ASN A 565 -2.30 37.89 15.07
C ASN A 565 -3.67 38.56 14.83
N ALA A 566 -4.65 38.31 15.70
CA ALA A 566 -5.95 38.96 15.62
C ALA A 566 -5.89 40.48 15.84
N SER A 567 -4.89 40.96 16.60
CA SER A 567 -4.65 42.39 16.89
C SER A 567 -4.06 43.16 15.70
N SER A 568 -3.52 42.46 14.69
CA SER A 568 -2.86 43.08 13.54
C SER A 568 -3.86 43.70 12.58
N GLN A 569 -3.61 44.96 12.18
CA GLN A 569 -4.38 45.63 11.14
C GLN A 569 -3.73 45.42 9.75
N PRO A 570 -4.52 45.39 8.67
CA PRO A 570 -3.98 45.34 7.32
C PRO A 570 -3.16 46.61 7.01
N GLU A 571 -2.00 46.45 6.37
CA GLU A 571 -1.15 47.57 5.96
C GLU A 571 -1.80 48.42 4.86
N LYS A 572 -1.51 49.73 4.84
CA LYS A 572 -2.07 50.67 3.84
C LYS A 572 -1.42 50.55 2.46
N ASP A 573 -0.32 49.79 2.31
CA ASP A 573 0.52 49.71 1.11
C ASP A 573 0.12 48.58 0.14
N GLY A 574 -1.16 48.48 -0.20
CA GLY A 574 -1.66 47.59 -1.26
C GLY A 574 -1.84 46.12 -0.89
N HIS A 575 -1.26 45.64 0.22
CA HIS A 575 -1.58 44.34 0.81
C HIS A 575 -2.81 44.46 1.71
N GLN A 576 -3.95 43.92 1.28
CA GLN A 576 -5.23 44.00 2.01
C GLN A 576 -5.35 42.99 3.17
N HIS A 577 -4.24 42.41 3.63
CA HIS A 577 -4.19 41.44 4.74
C HIS A 577 -3.10 41.81 5.75
N PRO A 578 -3.30 41.51 7.05
CA PRO A 578 -2.28 41.73 8.08
C PRO A 578 -0.97 40.95 7.81
N PRO A 579 0.18 41.53 8.17
CA PRO A 579 1.48 40.88 7.96
C PRO A 579 1.64 39.63 8.82
N LYS A 580 2.39 38.65 8.30
CA LYS A 580 2.82 37.46 9.07
C LYS A 580 3.97 37.86 9.99
N VAL A 581 3.86 37.52 11.28
CA VAL A 581 4.94 37.69 12.27
C VAL A 581 5.60 36.33 12.53
N LYS A 582 6.85 36.32 13.01
CA LYS A 582 7.51 35.09 13.46
C LYS A 582 6.70 34.43 14.58
N VAL A 583 6.76 33.11 14.69
CA VAL A 583 5.99 32.35 15.68
C VAL A 583 6.42 32.68 17.13
N SER A 584 7.68 33.05 17.34
CA SER A 584 8.20 33.56 18.62
C SER A 584 7.51 34.85 19.08
N ASP A 585 6.99 35.62 18.13
CA ASP A 585 6.44 36.95 18.33
C ASP A 585 4.90 36.94 18.30
N ALA A 586 4.29 35.76 18.48
CA ALA A 586 2.86 35.60 18.54
C ALA A 586 2.25 36.36 19.74
N ASP A 587 1.03 36.87 19.58
CA ASP A 587 0.27 37.48 20.67
C ASP A 587 0.08 36.50 21.83
N ALA A 588 -0.04 37.02 23.07
CA ALA A 588 -0.15 36.19 24.27
C ALA A 588 -1.27 35.12 24.18
N ALA A 589 -2.42 35.47 23.60
CA ALA A 589 -3.53 34.53 23.38
C ALA A 589 -3.18 33.45 22.35
N ALA A 590 -2.54 33.80 21.23
CA ALA A 590 -2.14 32.85 20.19
C ALA A 590 -1.00 31.93 20.70
N ALA A 591 -0.01 32.49 21.39
CA ALA A 591 1.06 31.73 22.02
C ALA A 591 0.53 30.72 23.05
N LEU A 592 -0.44 31.12 23.88
CA LEU A 592 -1.08 30.24 24.86
C LEU A 592 -1.81 29.07 24.18
N VAL A 593 -2.58 29.32 23.12
CA VAL A 593 -3.27 28.27 22.37
C VAL A 593 -2.27 27.28 21.79
N LEU A 594 -1.20 27.77 21.15
CA LEU A 594 -0.16 26.92 20.55
C LEU A 594 0.62 26.12 21.61
N ALA A 595 0.81 26.67 22.80
CA ALA A 595 1.59 26.04 23.86
C ALA A 595 0.83 24.99 24.66
N ALA A 596 -0.48 25.14 24.87
CA ALA A 596 -1.26 24.26 25.75
C ALA A 596 -2.34 23.43 25.02
N CYS A 597 -2.79 23.84 23.83
CA CYS A 597 -3.75 23.05 23.04
C CYS A 597 -2.99 22.01 22.20
N HIS A 598 -2.56 20.90 22.81
CA HIS A 598 -1.87 19.81 22.11
C HIS A 598 -2.04 18.45 22.79
N SER A 599 -1.68 17.38 22.09
CA SER A 599 -1.71 15.96 22.51
C SER A 599 -0.33 15.32 22.61
N LEU A 600 0.72 16.14 22.76
CA LEU A 600 2.10 15.67 22.86
C LEU A 600 2.38 14.85 24.14
N VAL A 601 3.26 13.87 24.02
CA VAL A 601 3.67 12.95 25.11
C VAL A 601 5.19 12.81 25.11
N HIS A 602 5.78 12.58 26.29
CA HIS A 602 7.19 12.19 26.38
C HIS A 602 7.35 10.68 26.24
N VAL A 603 8.07 10.23 25.21
CA VAL A 603 8.43 8.83 24.97
C VAL A 603 9.95 8.71 25.02
N ASP A 604 10.48 7.88 25.91
CA ASP A 604 11.94 7.67 26.11
C ASP A 604 12.72 8.99 26.31
N GLY A 605 12.11 9.97 27.00
CA GLY A 605 12.72 11.28 27.26
C GLY A 605 12.66 12.27 26.08
N LYS A 606 12.06 11.89 24.94
CA LYS A 606 11.82 12.76 23.78
C LYS A 606 10.35 13.13 23.67
N LEU A 607 10.07 14.39 23.37
CA LEU A 607 8.72 14.86 23.03
C LEU A 607 8.29 14.24 21.69
N SER A 608 7.16 13.53 21.70
CA SER A 608 6.61 12.81 20.56
C SER A 608 5.10 13.04 20.45
N GLY A 609 4.58 13.07 19.23
CA GLY A 609 3.18 13.37 18.92
C GLY A 609 3.04 13.85 17.48
N ASP A 610 1.94 14.55 17.16
CA ASP A 610 1.72 15.13 15.83
C ASP A 610 2.85 16.13 15.48
N PRO A 611 3.54 15.97 14.33
CA PRO A 611 4.59 16.89 13.89
C PRO A 611 4.17 18.36 13.88
N ILE A 612 2.89 18.67 13.63
CA ILE A 612 2.35 20.04 13.66
C ILE A 612 2.43 20.62 15.06
N GLU A 613 2.09 19.81 16.06
CA GLU A 613 2.08 20.23 17.47
C GLU A 613 3.49 20.40 17.99
N VAL A 614 4.39 19.48 17.65
CA VAL A 614 5.81 19.60 17.98
C VAL A 614 6.40 20.86 17.36
N ALA A 615 6.15 21.10 16.07
CA ALA A 615 6.62 22.28 15.36
C ALA A 615 6.04 23.57 15.92
N ALA A 616 4.76 23.59 16.28
CA ALA A 616 4.11 24.73 16.92
C ALA A 616 4.72 25.05 18.29
N LEU A 617 4.88 24.04 19.16
CA LEU A 617 5.40 24.23 20.51
C LEU A 617 6.87 24.71 20.49
N GLN A 618 7.69 24.11 19.63
CA GLN A 618 9.08 24.53 19.40
C GLN A 618 9.15 25.93 18.78
N GLY A 619 8.25 26.24 17.83
CA GLY A 619 8.20 27.54 17.16
C GLY A 619 7.85 28.70 18.09
N VAL A 620 7.03 28.46 19.12
CA VAL A 620 6.70 29.47 20.16
C VAL A 620 7.78 29.52 21.25
N GLY A 621 8.66 28.51 21.34
CA GLY A 621 9.73 28.43 22.34
C GLY A 621 9.23 27.97 23.72
N TRP A 622 8.29 27.04 23.76
CA TRP A 622 7.77 26.44 24.99
C TRP A 622 8.23 24.98 25.13
N ALA A 623 8.29 24.51 26.37
CA ALA A 623 8.56 23.13 26.73
C ALA A 623 7.34 22.56 27.47
N TYR A 624 7.03 21.29 27.24
CA TYR A 624 5.91 20.60 27.86
C TYR A 624 6.40 19.46 28.73
N ASP A 625 5.85 19.28 29.93
CA ASP A 625 6.09 18.11 30.76
C ASP A 625 4.83 17.23 30.77
N SER A 626 4.98 16.00 30.30
CA SER A 626 3.88 15.03 30.21
C SER A 626 3.47 14.43 31.56
N GLN A 627 4.31 14.49 32.60
CA GLN A 627 3.97 13.96 33.93
C GLN A 627 3.16 14.96 34.75
N GLU A 628 3.53 16.23 34.68
CA GLU A 628 2.80 17.32 35.36
C GLU A 628 1.66 17.89 34.50
N GLU A 629 1.54 17.46 33.24
CA GLU A 629 0.64 18.03 32.22
C GLU A 629 0.77 19.55 32.09
N THR A 630 1.99 20.06 32.23
CA THR A 630 2.25 21.51 32.27
C THR A 630 3.16 21.96 31.16
N ALA A 631 2.75 23.02 30.46
CA ALA A 631 3.57 23.75 29.51
C ALA A 631 4.21 24.96 30.21
N LYS A 632 5.52 25.13 30.02
CA LYS A 632 6.34 26.21 30.58
C LYS A 632 7.19 26.82 29.45
N PRO A 633 7.47 28.13 29.45
CA PRO A 633 8.38 28.72 28.47
C PRO A 633 9.79 28.10 28.62
N ALA A 634 10.42 27.73 27.51
CA ALA A 634 11.72 27.08 27.53
C ALA A 634 12.80 28.08 28.00
N GLN A 635 13.69 27.66 28.91
CA GLN A 635 14.85 28.45 29.30
C GLN A 635 15.88 28.41 28.16
N ILE A 636 16.17 29.57 27.56
CA ILE A 636 17.25 29.69 26.58
C ILE A 636 18.58 29.51 27.34
N PRO A 637 19.46 28.58 26.96
CA PRO A 637 20.79 28.45 27.56
C PRO A 637 21.58 29.74 27.33
N ASP A 638 22.17 30.27 28.41
CA ASP A 638 22.97 31.49 28.50
C ASP A 638 23.59 31.99 27.18
N GLY A 639 22.98 33.04 26.61
CA GLY A 639 23.51 33.82 25.49
C GLY A 639 22.76 35.15 25.35
N ASP A 640 23.39 36.25 25.75
CA ASP A 640 23.00 37.66 25.56
C ASP A 640 21.49 38.02 25.60
N GLY A 641 20.89 37.88 26.78
CA GLY A 641 20.11 38.91 27.49
C GLY A 641 18.99 39.72 26.81
N THR A 642 18.52 39.44 25.59
CA THR A 642 17.56 40.35 24.92
C THR A 642 16.27 39.75 24.34
N ASP A 643 16.15 38.43 24.19
CA ASP A 643 14.93 37.84 23.58
C ASP A 643 14.19 36.89 24.55
N ALA A 644 13.64 37.45 25.63
CA ALA A 644 12.59 36.78 26.39
C ALA A 644 11.31 36.72 25.55
N SER A 645 10.75 35.50 25.33
CA SER A 645 9.54 35.28 24.53
C SER A 645 8.39 36.20 24.98
N ILE A 646 7.58 36.73 24.04
CA ILE A 646 6.53 37.73 24.33
C ILE A 646 5.54 37.27 25.42
N SER A 647 5.33 35.95 25.58
CA SER A 647 4.52 35.38 26.66
C SER A 647 5.03 35.68 28.08
N SER A 648 6.36 35.82 28.25
CA SER A 648 6.95 36.30 29.51
C SER A 648 6.66 37.78 29.78
N ARG A 649 6.44 38.59 28.73
CA ARG A 649 6.05 40.01 28.86
C ARG A 649 4.57 40.19 29.23
N ALA A 650 3.73 39.19 28.96
CA ALA A 650 2.31 39.15 29.37
C ALA A 650 2.09 38.50 30.75
N GLY A 651 3.16 38.11 31.44
CA GLY A 651 3.11 37.53 32.79
C GLY A 651 2.61 36.08 32.84
N ILE A 652 2.57 35.35 31.72
CA ILE A 652 2.16 33.94 31.68
C ILE A 652 3.41 33.05 31.82
N HIS A 653 3.45 32.21 32.84
CA HIS A 653 4.61 31.35 33.13
C HIS A 653 4.28 29.86 33.22
N ARG A 654 3.00 29.49 33.38
CA ARG A 654 2.58 28.10 33.47
C ARG A 654 1.18 27.92 32.90
N ALA A 655 1.00 26.93 32.03
CA ALA A 655 -0.30 26.44 31.61
C ALA A 655 -0.42 24.96 31.96
N ARG A 656 -1.34 24.61 32.87
CA ARG A 656 -1.63 23.22 33.26
C ARG A 656 -2.86 22.75 32.49
N ILE A 657 -2.74 21.66 31.75
CA ILE A 657 -3.86 21.06 31.04
C ILE A 657 -4.74 20.34 32.06
N LEU A 658 -6.05 20.63 32.03
CA LEU A 658 -7.04 20.01 32.92
C LEU A 658 -7.86 18.93 32.19
N GLN A 659 -8.27 19.22 30.96
CA GLN A 659 -9.09 18.32 30.14
C GLN A 659 -8.75 18.51 28.67
N ARG A 660 -8.58 17.41 27.93
CA ARG A 660 -8.31 17.42 26.49
C ARG A 660 -9.53 16.89 25.72
N PHE A 661 -9.87 17.57 24.63
CA PHE A 661 -10.78 17.05 23.61
C PHE A 661 -9.97 16.79 22.34
N HIS A 662 -9.61 15.52 22.15
CA HIS A 662 -8.79 15.04 21.04
C HIS A 662 -9.30 15.47 19.67
N PHE A 663 -8.39 15.68 18.72
CA PHE A 663 -8.76 16.05 17.36
C PHE A 663 -9.71 15.02 16.74
N ALA A 664 -10.86 15.48 16.26
CA ALA A 664 -11.82 14.63 15.55
C ALA A 664 -11.84 15.01 14.07
N SER A 665 -11.51 14.07 13.17
CA SER A 665 -11.40 14.33 11.72
C SER A 665 -12.70 14.86 11.10
N GLN A 666 -13.86 14.41 11.57
CA GLN A 666 -15.17 14.90 11.13
C GLN A 666 -15.42 16.37 11.54
N LEU A 667 -14.92 16.76 12.73
CA LEU A 667 -15.09 18.10 13.29
C LEU A 667 -13.97 19.07 12.88
N GLN A 668 -12.84 18.54 12.40
CA GLN A 668 -11.64 19.26 11.96
C GLN A 668 -11.03 20.21 13.01
N ARG A 669 -11.17 19.88 14.30
CA ARG A 669 -10.70 20.73 15.41
C ARG A 669 -10.38 19.94 16.67
N MET A 670 -9.62 20.58 17.55
CA MET A 670 -9.20 20.13 18.88
C MET A 670 -9.47 21.24 19.90
N ALA A 671 -9.85 20.88 21.12
CA ALA A 671 -10.03 21.82 22.22
C ALA A 671 -9.35 21.30 23.49
N VAL A 672 -8.87 22.20 24.34
CA VAL A 672 -8.26 21.89 25.64
C VAL A 672 -8.73 22.89 26.68
N VAL A 673 -9.06 22.42 27.87
CA VAL A 673 -9.28 23.25 29.06
C VAL A 673 -7.97 23.32 29.83
N ALA A 674 -7.44 24.53 30.03
CA ALA A 674 -6.18 24.75 30.71
C ALA A 674 -6.30 25.82 31.81
N GLU A 675 -5.64 25.58 32.93
CA GLU A 675 -5.43 26.55 33.99
C GLU A 675 -4.15 27.35 33.71
N VAL A 676 -4.25 28.68 33.71
CA VAL A 676 -3.14 29.57 33.36
C VAL A 676 -2.73 30.40 34.56
N SER A 677 -1.45 30.30 34.93
CA SER A 677 -0.85 30.96 36.09
C SER A 677 0.37 31.80 35.70
N GLY A 678 0.54 32.92 36.40
CA GLY A 678 1.70 33.79 36.28
C GLY A 678 2.87 33.37 37.17
N ALA A 679 3.94 34.18 37.19
CA ALA A 679 5.18 33.90 37.92
C ALA A 679 4.96 33.65 39.43
N ASP A 680 4.00 34.37 40.03
CA ASP A 680 3.69 34.32 41.46
C ASP A 680 2.59 33.29 41.81
N GLY A 681 2.16 32.46 40.84
CA GLY A 681 1.02 31.54 41.01
C GLY A 681 -0.35 32.23 40.97
N THR A 682 -0.41 33.51 40.59
CA THR A 682 -1.64 34.28 40.43
C THR A 682 -2.28 34.00 39.07
N ALA A 683 -3.61 33.96 39.03
CA ALA A 683 -4.37 33.79 37.78
C ALA A 683 -4.16 34.99 36.85
N VAL A 684 -3.73 34.74 35.61
CA VAL A 684 -3.54 35.78 34.58
C VAL A 684 -4.86 35.99 33.84
N ASN A 685 -5.33 37.23 33.75
CA ASN A 685 -6.55 37.57 33.01
C ASN A 685 -6.20 38.22 31.67
N LEU A 686 -6.36 37.47 30.58
CA LEU A 686 -6.22 37.91 29.19
C LEU A 686 -7.46 38.64 28.63
N SER A 687 -8.65 38.46 29.23
CA SER A 687 -9.89 39.15 28.87
C SER A 687 -10.56 39.76 30.11
N ALA A 688 -11.51 40.68 29.91
CA ALA A 688 -12.15 41.47 30.96
C ALA A 688 -13.06 40.66 31.91
N LYS A 689 -13.27 39.37 31.63
CA LYS A 689 -14.09 38.43 32.41
C LYS A 689 -13.18 37.64 33.35
N GLY A 690 -13.13 37.97 34.64
CA GLY A 690 -12.20 37.33 35.59
C GLY A 690 -12.33 35.80 35.68
N GLY A 691 -11.19 35.10 35.66
CA GLY A 691 -11.08 33.64 35.87
C GLY A 691 -9.73 33.07 35.35
N GLY A 692 -9.10 32.14 36.07
CA GLY A 692 -7.79 31.56 35.70
C GLY A 692 -7.83 30.41 34.69
N ASN A 693 -9.03 29.95 34.31
CA ASN A 693 -9.23 28.82 33.41
C ASN A 693 -9.58 29.30 32.00
N TYR A 694 -8.99 28.66 30.99
CA TYR A 694 -9.19 28.98 29.57
C TYR A 694 -9.57 27.73 28.79
N VAL A 695 -10.52 27.87 27.88
CA VAL A 695 -10.72 26.94 26.78
C VAL A 695 -9.88 27.42 25.60
N LEU A 696 -9.02 26.55 25.09
CA LEU A 696 -8.13 26.79 23.97
C LEU A 696 -8.53 25.88 22.82
N VAL A 697 -8.77 26.44 21.64
CA VAL A 697 -9.28 25.69 20.48
C VAL A 697 -8.41 25.97 19.26
N LYS A 698 -8.04 24.92 18.54
CA LYS A 698 -7.37 25.00 17.25
C LYS A 698 -8.05 24.11 16.22
N GLY A 699 -8.15 24.55 14.98
CA GLY A 699 -8.81 23.76 13.93
C GLY A 699 -8.75 24.40 12.56
N SER A 700 -9.49 23.81 11.60
CA SER A 700 -9.63 24.39 10.28
C SER A 700 -10.38 25.74 10.36
N PRO A 701 -9.99 26.75 9.57
CA PRO A 701 -10.67 28.05 9.57
C PRO A 701 -12.18 27.97 9.26
N GLU A 702 -12.58 27.05 8.39
CA GLU A 702 -13.99 26.81 8.05
C GLU A 702 -14.78 26.23 9.23
N ALA A 703 -14.20 25.30 9.99
CA ALA A 703 -14.86 24.68 11.14
C ALA A 703 -14.91 25.59 12.36
N LEU A 704 -13.91 26.47 12.54
CA LEU A 704 -13.83 27.34 13.71
C LEU A 704 -14.69 28.61 13.56
N LYS A 705 -14.81 29.15 12.34
CA LYS A 705 -15.62 30.35 12.05
C LYS A 705 -17.05 30.34 12.62
N PRO A 706 -17.86 29.26 12.48
CA PRO A 706 -19.22 29.24 13.05
C PRO A 706 -19.25 29.17 14.58
N LEU A 707 -18.14 28.83 15.24
CA LEU A 707 -18.02 28.69 16.69
C LEU A 707 -17.57 29.98 17.39
N LEU A 708 -17.09 30.96 16.61
CA LEU A 708 -16.70 32.27 17.11
C LEU A 708 -17.92 33.07 17.57
N ALA A 709 -17.74 33.90 18.60
CA ALA A 709 -18.79 34.81 19.07
C ALA A 709 -19.19 35.81 17.96
N ALA A 710 -20.42 36.32 18.02
CA ALA A 710 -20.92 37.31 17.07
C ALA A 710 -19.99 38.55 17.05
N ASN A 711 -19.50 38.92 15.86
CA ASN A 711 -18.51 39.99 15.62
C ASN A 711 -17.06 39.70 16.09
N ALA A 712 -16.74 38.50 16.56
CA ALA A 712 -15.36 38.14 16.91
C ALA A 712 -14.49 37.78 15.69
N ALA A 713 -15.10 37.44 14.55
CA ALA A 713 -14.39 37.20 13.30
C ALA A 713 -14.05 38.54 12.60
N PRO A 714 -12.76 38.86 12.37
CA PRO A 714 -12.39 40.07 11.65
C PRO A 714 -12.89 40.04 10.19
N GLY A 715 -13.21 41.21 9.61
CA GLY A 715 -13.66 41.30 8.21
C GLY A 715 -12.64 40.80 7.17
N TRP A 716 -11.37 40.66 7.56
CA TRP A 716 -10.28 40.11 6.74
C TRP A 716 -10.09 38.59 6.89
N TYR A 717 -10.82 37.92 7.81
CA TYR A 717 -10.64 36.51 8.16
C TYR A 717 -10.61 35.58 6.94
N ASP A 718 -11.66 35.62 6.11
CA ASP A 718 -11.82 34.72 4.95
C ASP A 718 -10.74 34.98 3.90
N ARG A 719 -10.42 36.25 3.66
CA ARG A 719 -9.46 36.63 2.63
C ARG A 719 -8.02 36.29 3.02
N SER A 720 -7.65 36.50 4.28
CA SER A 720 -6.34 36.11 4.79
C SER A 720 -6.14 34.61 4.78
N HIS A 721 -7.16 33.84 5.16
CA HIS A 721 -7.12 32.38 5.06
C HIS A 721 -6.92 31.91 3.60
N LEU A 722 -7.69 32.45 2.66
CA LEU A 722 -7.58 32.10 1.24
C LEU A 722 -6.22 32.46 0.64
N ASP A 723 -5.69 33.66 0.91
CA ASP A 723 -4.37 34.10 0.42
C ASP A 723 -3.24 33.20 0.94
N LEU A 724 -3.28 32.83 2.23
CA LEU A 724 -2.31 31.90 2.81
C LEU A 724 -2.44 30.49 2.19
N ALA A 725 -3.66 30.02 1.95
CA ALA A 725 -3.90 28.73 1.31
C ALA A 725 -3.45 28.70 -0.17
N GLU A 726 -3.63 29.80 -0.92
CA GLU A 726 -3.14 29.95 -2.30
C GLU A 726 -1.61 29.88 -2.39
N ARG A 727 -0.92 30.40 -1.37
CA ARG A 727 0.54 30.26 -1.23
C ARG A 727 0.99 28.85 -0.82
N GLY A 728 0.07 27.89 -0.72
CA GLY A 728 0.38 26.51 -0.36
C GLY A 728 0.62 26.29 1.13
N LEU A 729 0.30 27.27 1.97
CA LEU A 729 0.47 27.15 3.42
C LEU A 729 -0.74 26.42 4.00
N ARG A 730 -0.47 25.49 4.93
CA ARG A 730 -1.50 24.86 5.75
C ARG A 730 -1.81 25.79 6.91
N VAL A 731 -3.04 26.31 6.93
CA VAL A 731 -3.48 27.32 7.91
C VAL A 731 -4.33 26.65 8.98
N LEU A 732 -4.03 26.93 10.24
CA LEU A 732 -4.91 26.61 11.37
C LEU A 732 -5.40 27.90 12.02
N ALA A 733 -6.70 27.94 12.33
CA ALA A 733 -7.29 29.01 13.13
C ALA A 733 -7.12 28.70 14.62
N LEU A 734 -6.79 29.72 15.39
CA LEU A 734 -6.61 29.66 16.83
C LEU A 734 -7.71 30.51 17.48
N ALA A 735 -8.37 29.93 18.48
CA ALA A 735 -9.38 30.63 19.26
C ALA A 735 -9.27 30.25 20.74
N PHE A 736 -9.78 31.13 21.60
CA PHE A 736 -9.77 30.92 23.04
C PHE A 736 -11.05 31.47 23.67
N ARG A 737 -11.35 31.04 24.89
CA ARG A 737 -12.42 31.60 25.70
C ARG A 737 -12.07 31.50 27.17
N GLN A 738 -12.27 32.57 27.91
CA GLN A 738 -12.05 32.60 29.35
C GLN A 738 -13.27 32.05 30.10
N LEU A 739 -13.03 31.13 31.04
CA LEU A 739 -14.07 30.54 31.88
C LEU A 739 -14.18 31.26 33.22
N PRO A 740 -15.39 31.36 33.80
CA PRO A 740 -15.56 31.80 35.17
C PRO A 740 -14.88 30.84 36.17
N ALA A 741 -14.46 31.36 37.32
CA ALA A 741 -13.76 30.57 38.34
C ALA A 741 -14.60 29.36 38.83
N GLY A 742 -13.98 28.19 38.94
CA GLY A 742 -14.60 26.96 39.47
C GLY A 742 -15.17 25.99 38.42
N GLN A 743 -15.04 26.29 37.13
CA GLN A 743 -15.44 25.39 36.05
C GLN A 743 -14.20 24.69 35.46
N GLU A 744 -13.99 23.43 35.84
CA GLU A 744 -12.82 22.63 35.45
C GLU A 744 -13.13 21.52 34.45
N LYS A 745 -14.33 20.92 34.54
CA LYS A 745 -14.82 19.90 33.59
C LYS A 745 -16.00 20.43 32.79
N LEU A 746 -15.93 20.26 31.48
CA LEU A 746 -16.94 20.72 30.52
C LEU A 746 -17.31 19.57 29.58
N THR A 747 -18.50 19.64 29.00
CA THR A 747 -18.78 18.88 27.77
C THR A 747 -18.16 19.58 26.57
N ARG A 748 -17.97 18.86 25.47
CA ARG A 748 -17.33 19.39 24.27
C ARG A 748 -18.13 20.56 23.68
N GLU A 749 -19.46 20.42 23.63
CA GLU A 749 -20.37 21.44 23.09
C GLU A 749 -20.35 22.70 23.95
N GLU A 750 -20.22 22.55 25.27
CA GLU A 750 -20.11 23.67 26.18
C GLU A 750 -18.76 24.37 26.08
N ALA A 751 -17.68 23.63 25.82
CA ALA A 751 -16.33 24.15 25.64
C ALA A 751 -16.21 24.96 24.33
N GLU A 752 -16.76 24.44 23.24
CA GLU A 752 -16.56 24.92 21.86
C GLU A 752 -17.54 26.05 21.42
N ARG A 753 -18.21 26.75 22.34
CA ARG A 753 -19.15 27.85 22.02
C ARG A 753 -18.60 29.23 22.36
N GLU A 754 -19.05 30.25 21.62
CA GLU A 754 -18.76 31.68 21.87
C GLU A 754 -17.26 31.99 22.00
N LEU A 755 -16.45 31.46 21.08
CA LEU A 755 -14.99 31.60 21.12
C LEU A 755 -14.53 32.97 20.63
N GLU A 756 -13.43 33.48 21.17
CA GLU A 756 -12.72 34.67 20.70
C GLU A 756 -11.58 34.27 19.75
N PHE A 757 -11.39 35.03 18.67
CA PHE A 757 -10.36 34.73 17.68
C PHE A 757 -8.97 35.20 18.17
N ALA A 758 -7.99 34.29 18.21
CA ALA A 758 -6.62 34.60 18.64
C ALA A 758 -5.71 34.93 17.44
N GLY A 759 -5.90 34.25 16.31
CA GLY A 759 -5.08 34.42 15.11
C GLY A 759 -5.05 33.18 14.21
N PHE A 760 -4.24 33.24 13.15
CA PHE A 760 -3.92 32.10 12.31
C PHE A 760 -2.46 31.70 12.48
N ILE A 761 -2.17 30.41 12.47
CA ILE A 761 -0.81 29.89 12.28
C ILE A 761 -0.70 29.26 10.89
N ALA A 762 0.37 29.57 10.18
CA ALA A 762 0.65 29.03 8.85
C ALA A 762 1.86 28.10 8.89
N PHE A 763 1.67 26.89 8.36
CA PHE A 763 2.72 25.89 8.20
C PHE A 763 3.04 25.69 6.72
N GLU A 764 4.31 25.53 6.40
CA GLU A 764 4.75 25.14 5.06
C GLU A 764 4.87 23.61 4.98
N CYS A 765 4.23 23.03 3.96
CA CYS A 765 4.43 21.64 3.59
C CYS A 765 5.65 21.57 2.67
N LEU A 766 6.78 21.07 3.16
CA LEU A 766 7.99 20.97 2.34
C LEU A 766 7.83 19.83 1.32
N VAL A 767 8.05 20.16 0.05
CA VAL A 767 8.11 19.16 -1.03
C VAL A 767 9.43 18.40 -0.94
N ARG A 768 9.40 17.08 -1.10
CA ARG A 768 10.65 16.30 -1.14
C ARG A 768 11.48 16.71 -2.36
N LYS A 769 12.80 16.81 -2.20
CA LYS A 769 13.70 17.31 -3.26
C LYS A 769 13.66 16.49 -4.55
N ASP A 770 13.36 15.20 -4.43
CA ASP A 770 13.28 14.23 -5.52
C ASP A 770 11.90 14.19 -6.20
N SER A 771 10.83 14.65 -5.53
CA SER A 771 9.46 14.54 -6.05
C SER A 771 9.27 15.17 -7.42
N GLY A 772 9.83 16.37 -7.65
CA GLY A 772 9.77 17.02 -8.96
C GLY A 772 10.51 16.25 -10.06
N LEU A 773 11.65 15.64 -9.74
CA LEU A 773 12.43 14.83 -10.68
C LEU A 773 11.69 13.54 -11.05
N VAL A 774 11.08 12.87 -10.06
CA VAL A 774 10.31 11.63 -10.27
C VAL A 774 9.06 11.90 -11.11
N VAL A 775 8.31 12.96 -10.78
CA VAL A 775 7.14 13.37 -11.57
C VAL A 775 7.54 13.69 -13.01
N GLY A 776 8.64 14.43 -13.22
CA GLY A 776 9.17 14.72 -14.55
C GLY A 776 9.51 13.46 -15.34
N ALA A 777 10.23 12.50 -14.73
CA ALA A 777 10.59 11.23 -15.38
C ALA A 777 9.36 10.38 -15.74
N LEU A 778 8.31 10.41 -14.91
CA LEU A 778 7.05 9.72 -15.20
C LEU A 778 6.29 10.38 -16.35
N GLN A 779 6.26 11.71 -16.40
CA GLN A 779 5.64 12.45 -17.50
C GLN A 779 6.42 12.27 -18.82
N GLU A 780 7.75 12.25 -18.77
CA GLU A 780 8.61 11.97 -19.94
C GLU A 780 8.42 10.56 -20.50
N SER A 781 8.01 9.60 -19.65
CA SER A 781 7.65 8.24 -20.05
C SER A 781 6.17 8.08 -20.41
N ASP A 782 5.45 9.18 -20.63
CA ASP A 782 4.02 9.24 -21.02
C ASP A 782 3.05 8.64 -19.98
N HIS A 783 3.46 8.56 -18.72
CA HIS A 783 2.53 8.22 -17.63
C HIS A 783 1.69 9.43 -17.25
N LYS A 784 0.39 9.22 -17.02
CA LYS A 784 -0.49 10.26 -16.46
C LYS A 784 -0.28 10.35 -14.96
N VAL A 785 0.38 11.42 -14.52
CA VAL A 785 0.57 11.71 -13.09
C VAL A 785 -0.61 12.53 -12.57
N ILE A 786 -1.21 12.06 -11.48
CA ILE A 786 -2.40 12.65 -10.85
C ILE A 786 -2.18 12.70 -9.33
N MET A 787 -2.57 13.80 -8.69
CA MET A 787 -2.56 13.93 -7.22
C MET A 787 -3.94 13.60 -6.65
N VAL A 788 -3.99 12.78 -5.60
CA VAL A 788 -5.23 12.49 -4.85
C VAL A 788 -4.96 12.65 -3.35
N THR A 789 -5.56 13.66 -2.73
CA THR A 789 -5.31 14.03 -1.32
C THR A 789 -6.61 14.33 -0.55
N GLY A 790 -6.53 14.23 0.77
CA GLY A 790 -7.55 14.73 1.71
C GLY A 790 -7.43 16.23 2.02
N ASP A 791 -6.35 16.88 1.58
CA ASP A 791 -6.09 18.30 1.88
C ASP A 791 -6.98 19.28 1.12
N SER A 792 -6.86 20.57 1.48
CA SER A 792 -7.55 21.65 0.79
C SER A 792 -7.15 21.71 -0.71
N PRO A 793 -8.10 22.04 -1.62
CA PRO A 793 -7.81 22.12 -3.05
C PRO A 793 -6.71 23.11 -3.41
N LEU A 794 -6.65 24.27 -2.74
CA LEU A 794 -5.67 25.32 -3.03
C LEU A 794 -4.24 24.89 -2.64
N THR A 795 -4.10 24.26 -1.47
CA THR A 795 -2.82 23.70 -1.03
C THR A 795 -2.36 22.59 -1.99
N ALA A 796 -3.28 21.70 -2.38
CA ALA A 796 -3.00 20.63 -3.33
C ALA A 796 -2.54 21.17 -4.69
N LEU A 797 -3.20 22.22 -5.21
CA LEU A 797 -2.81 22.89 -6.45
C LEU A 797 -1.42 23.52 -6.36
N HIS A 798 -1.10 24.18 -5.25
CA HIS A 798 0.22 24.76 -5.04
C HIS A 798 1.31 23.68 -5.11
N ILE A 799 1.14 22.58 -4.37
CA ILE A 799 2.09 21.45 -4.41
C ILE A 799 2.14 20.81 -5.79
N ALA A 800 1.00 20.64 -6.46
CA ALA A 800 0.94 20.11 -7.81
C ALA A 800 1.72 20.98 -8.83
N ARG A 801 1.69 22.31 -8.67
CA ARG A 801 2.52 23.23 -9.48
C ARG A 801 4.00 23.11 -9.14
N THR A 802 4.35 23.03 -7.85
CA THR A 802 5.74 22.90 -7.40
C THR A 802 6.38 21.58 -7.82
N CYS A 803 5.63 20.47 -7.79
CA CYS A 803 6.10 19.15 -8.24
C CYS A 803 6.05 18.97 -9.77
N GLY A 804 5.47 19.90 -10.53
CA GLY A 804 5.34 19.79 -11.99
C GLY A 804 4.18 18.91 -12.48
N ILE A 805 3.24 18.52 -11.60
CA ILE A 805 2.01 17.78 -11.97
C ILE A 805 1.06 18.68 -12.78
N SER A 806 0.99 19.96 -12.42
CA SER A 806 0.21 20.98 -13.12
C SER A 806 1.11 22.12 -13.61
N HIS A 807 0.74 22.76 -14.72
CA HIS A 807 1.48 23.91 -15.23
C HIS A 807 1.41 25.10 -14.24
N PRO A 808 2.54 25.80 -13.99
CA PRO A 808 2.59 26.92 -13.04
C PRO A 808 1.70 28.12 -13.40
N HIS A 809 1.47 28.34 -14.71
CA HIS A 809 0.79 29.54 -15.22
C HIS A 809 -0.72 29.37 -15.43
N LEU A 810 -1.25 28.14 -15.36
CA LEU A 810 -2.68 27.91 -15.60
C LEU A 810 -3.50 28.28 -14.35
N PRO A 811 -4.56 29.08 -14.48
CA PRO A 811 -5.51 29.32 -13.39
C PRO A 811 -6.20 28.01 -12.99
N GLY A 812 -6.39 27.82 -11.68
CA GLY A 812 -7.07 26.66 -11.13
C GLY A 812 -8.58 26.76 -11.27
N LEU A 813 -9.21 25.69 -11.75
CA LEU A 813 -10.66 25.55 -11.89
C LEU A 813 -11.13 24.40 -11.01
N LEU A 814 -11.95 24.71 -10.00
CA LEU A 814 -12.43 23.77 -8.99
C LEU A 814 -13.87 23.34 -9.31
N LEU A 815 -14.11 22.04 -9.40
CA LEU A 815 -15.46 21.50 -9.40
C LEU A 815 -16.05 21.60 -8.00
N SER A 816 -17.09 22.43 -7.84
CA SER A 816 -17.77 22.69 -6.58
C SER A 816 -19.28 22.62 -6.74
N LEU A 817 -19.97 22.26 -5.66
CA LEU A 817 -21.41 22.43 -5.53
C LEU A 817 -21.72 23.90 -5.23
N GLN A 818 -22.65 24.52 -5.94
CA GLN A 818 -23.05 25.89 -5.66
C GLN A 818 -24.00 25.96 -4.46
N ALA A 819 -23.83 26.98 -3.61
CA ALA A 819 -24.71 27.20 -2.47
C ALA A 819 -26.13 27.52 -2.95
N GLY A 820 -27.06 26.56 -2.79
CA GLY A 820 -28.48 26.70 -3.13
C GLY A 820 -28.95 25.96 -4.40
N SER A 821 -28.05 25.33 -5.16
CA SER A 821 -28.41 24.42 -6.27
C SER A 821 -27.63 23.10 -6.17
N ALA A 822 -28.31 21.96 -6.28
CA ALA A 822 -27.68 20.64 -6.27
C ALA A 822 -26.91 20.32 -7.57
N SER A 823 -26.68 21.32 -8.42
CA SER A 823 -25.98 21.18 -9.70
C SER A 823 -24.49 21.50 -9.53
N PRO A 824 -23.58 20.57 -9.87
CA PRO A 824 -22.14 20.80 -9.85
C PRO A 824 -21.73 21.77 -10.98
N ALA A 825 -20.86 22.73 -10.66
CA ALA A 825 -20.33 23.68 -11.61
C ALA A 825 -18.82 23.89 -11.38
N TRP A 826 -18.12 24.32 -12.43
CA TRP A 826 -16.72 24.70 -12.35
C TRP A 826 -16.61 26.13 -11.81
N ALA A 827 -15.93 26.32 -10.68
CA ALA A 827 -15.64 27.64 -10.11
C ALA A 827 -14.17 27.99 -10.31
N VAL A 828 -13.89 29.20 -10.81
CA VAL A 828 -12.50 29.69 -10.91
C VAL A 828 -11.98 29.91 -9.49
N ALA A 829 -10.99 29.11 -9.09
CA ALA A 829 -10.47 29.07 -7.72
C ALA A 829 -9.27 29.99 -7.52
N THR A 830 -8.53 30.33 -8.58
CA THR A 830 -7.34 31.22 -8.52
C THR A 830 -7.29 32.16 -9.71
N GLY A 831 -6.81 33.39 -9.51
CA GLY A 831 -6.66 34.43 -10.56
C GLY A 831 -7.71 35.56 -10.51
N ASP A 832 -7.60 36.51 -11.44
CA ASP A 832 -8.40 37.77 -11.44
C ASP A 832 -9.91 37.58 -11.56
N ARG A 833 -10.36 36.39 -12.03
CA ARG A 833 -11.78 36.00 -12.18
C ARG A 833 -12.26 35.04 -11.08
N CYS A 834 -11.59 35.04 -9.92
CA CYS A 834 -11.97 34.18 -8.79
C CYS A 834 -13.46 34.35 -8.43
N GLY A 835 -14.20 33.24 -8.38
CA GLY A 835 -15.64 33.23 -8.11
C GLY A 835 -16.55 33.11 -9.34
N ASP A 836 -16.02 33.22 -10.56
CA ASP A 836 -16.80 32.97 -11.78
C ASP A 836 -17.17 31.48 -11.90
N SER A 837 -18.43 31.19 -12.26
CA SER A 837 -18.94 29.83 -12.45
C SER A 837 -19.13 29.48 -13.93
N ILE A 838 -18.60 28.34 -14.36
CA ILE A 838 -18.73 27.75 -15.68
C ILE A 838 -19.59 26.47 -15.56
N PRO A 839 -20.63 26.27 -16.39
CA PRO A 839 -21.46 25.07 -16.33
C PRO A 839 -20.67 23.81 -16.69
N LEU A 840 -21.01 22.69 -16.07
CA LEU A 840 -20.41 21.38 -16.38
C LEU A 840 -20.92 20.88 -17.75
N THR A 841 -20.00 20.54 -18.66
CA THR A 841 -20.34 19.91 -19.96
C THR A 841 -19.20 18.97 -20.38
N VAL A 842 -19.49 17.68 -20.61
CA VAL A 842 -18.48 16.64 -20.91
C VAL A 842 -17.57 17.00 -22.10
N ASP A 843 -18.14 17.50 -23.20
CA ASP A 843 -17.40 17.84 -24.43
C ASP A 843 -16.45 19.05 -24.23
N GLY A 844 -16.72 19.88 -23.23
CA GLY A 844 -15.93 21.06 -22.90
C GLY A 844 -14.68 20.76 -22.07
N ILE A 845 -14.61 19.61 -21.38
CA ILE A 845 -13.56 19.32 -20.39
C ILE A 845 -12.16 19.34 -21.01
N THR A 846 -12.00 18.74 -22.19
CA THR A 846 -10.69 18.72 -22.90
C THR A 846 -10.22 20.13 -23.29
N LYS A 847 -11.17 21.05 -23.58
CA LYS A 847 -10.82 22.45 -23.88
C LYS A 847 -10.45 23.19 -22.61
N LEU A 848 -11.23 23.00 -21.54
CA LEU A 848 -10.98 23.58 -20.23
C LEU A 848 -9.63 23.12 -19.64
N ALA A 849 -9.25 21.86 -19.84
CA ALA A 849 -7.97 21.31 -19.37
C ALA A 849 -6.74 21.98 -20.00
N ASN A 850 -6.87 22.56 -21.20
CA ASN A 850 -5.79 23.31 -21.85
C ASN A 850 -5.69 24.76 -21.33
N GLU A 851 -6.80 25.33 -20.85
CA GLU A 851 -6.87 26.72 -20.36
C GLU A 851 -6.73 26.82 -18.84
N TYR A 852 -7.11 25.78 -18.11
CA TYR A 852 -7.19 25.75 -16.65
C TYR A 852 -6.61 24.45 -16.08
N ALA A 853 -6.06 24.55 -14.87
CA ALA A 853 -5.72 23.38 -14.06
C ALA A 853 -6.99 22.85 -13.38
N LEU A 854 -7.52 21.72 -13.87
CA LEU A 854 -8.75 21.13 -13.36
C LEU A 854 -8.54 20.43 -12.01
N MET A 855 -9.40 20.75 -11.05
CA MET A 855 -9.43 20.17 -9.71
C MET A 855 -10.84 19.73 -9.35
N ALA A 856 -10.98 18.63 -8.61
CA ALA A 856 -12.28 18.18 -8.10
C ALA A 856 -12.23 17.84 -6.61
N THR A 857 -13.33 18.09 -5.91
CA THR A 857 -13.57 17.57 -4.56
C THR A 857 -14.38 16.28 -4.62
N GLY A 858 -14.27 15.41 -3.62
CA GLY A 858 -14.97 14.12 -3.60
C GLY A 858 -16.49 14.26 -3.73
N GLU A 859 -17.10 15.13 -2.93
CA GLU A 859 -18.55 15.39 -2.97
C GLU A 859 -19.01 15.95 -4.32
N ALA A 860 -18.26 16.91 -4.88
CA ALA A 860 -18.60 17.49 -6.17
C ALA A 860 -18.41 16.51 -7.32
N LEU A 861 -17.40 15.63 -7.24
CA LEU A 861 -17.18 14.56 -8.22
C LEU A 861 -18.32 13.54 -8.19
N ASP A 862 -18.74 13.09 -7.01
CA ASP A 862 -19.84 12.14 -6.87
C ASP A 862 -21.16 12.70 -7.40
N ALA A 863 -21.45 13.97 -7.11
CA ALA A 863 -22.62 14.67 -7.66
C ALA A 863 -22.54 14.85 -9.19
N ALA A 864 -21.36 15.18 -9.73
CA ALA A 864 -21.13 15.33 -11.16
C ALA A 864 -21.28 14.01 -11.91
N VAL A 865 -20.76 12.92 -11.35
CA VAL A 865 -20.91 11.57 -11.90
C VAL A 865 -22.38 11.11 -11.87
N ALA A 866 -23.11 11.44 -10.81
CA ALA A 866 -24.53 11.10 -10.70
C ALA A 866 -25.38 11.78 -11.80
N MET A 867 -24.98 12.98 -12.23
CA MET A 867 -25.63 13.73 -13.31
C MET A 867 -25.15 13.27 -14.70
N GLU A 868 -23.83 13.14 -14.89
CA GLU A 868 -23.21 12.76 -16.17
C GLU A 868 -22.21 11.60 -15.98
N PRO A 869 -22.65 10.33 -16.07
CA PRO A 869 -21.77 9.16 -15.90
C PRO A 869 -20.62 9.09 -16.92
N ALA A 870 -20.75 9.78 -18.05
CA ALA A 870 -19.70 9.89 -19.07
C ALA A 870 -18.44 10.64 -18.60
N LEU A 871 -18.51 11.36 -17.47
CA LEU A 871 -17.38 12.04 -16.85
C LEU A 871 -16.22 11.08 -16.53
N TRP A 872 -16.52 9.82 -16.17
CA TRP A 872 -15.49 8.82 -15.88
C TRP A 872 -14.54 8.55 -17.06
N ALA A 873 -14.99 8.73 -18.30
CA ALA A 873 -14.14 8.54 -19.48
C ALA A 873 -13.13 9.68 -19.69
N LYS A 874 -13.34 10.82 -19.03
CA LYS A 874 -12.52 12.04 -19.13
C LYS A 874 -11.83 12.41 -17.83
N ILE A 875 -11.80 11.50 -16.86
CA ILE A 875 -11.26 11.75 -15.53
C ILE A 875 -9.75 12.08 -15.54
N ASP A 876 -9.02 11.67 -16.57
CA ASP A 876 -7.56 11.90 -16.72
C ASP A 876 -7.19 13.36 -16.92
N GLU A 877 -8.15 14.17 -17.36
CA GLU A 877 -7.97 15.61 -17.55
C GLU A 877 -7.92 16.34 -16.20
N ILE A 878 -8.47 15.72 -15.14
CA ILE A 878 -8.43 16.24 -13.77
C ILE A 878 -7.11 15.82 -13.13
N ARG A 879 -6.26 16.80 -12.80
CA ARG A 879 -4.91 16.56 -12.27
C ARG A 879 -4.85 16.47 -10.75
N VAL A 880 -5.83 17.05 -10.06
CA VAL A 880 -5.85 17.13 -8.60
C VAL A 880 -7.24 16.77 -8.08
N PHE A 881 -7.30 15.74 -7.26
CA PHE A 881 -8.47 15.39 -6.44
C PHE A 881 -8.16 15.75 -4.99
N ALA A 882 -8.98 16.61 -4.39
CA ALA A 882 -8.78 17.16 -3.05
C ALA A 882 -9.98 16.83 -2.15
N ARG A 883 -9.80 16.93 -0.82
CA ARG A 883 -10.83 16.53 0.17
C ARG A 883 -11.42 15.14 -0.10
N MET A 884 -10.60 14.19 -0.53
CA MET A 884 -11.04 12.83 -0.83
C MET A 884 -11.10 11.98 0.43
N THR A 885 -12.21 11.27 0.63
CA THR A 885 -12.29 10.23 1.66
C THR A 885 -11.46 9.02 1.24
N PRO A 886 -10.95 8.19 2.17
CA PRO A 886 -10.22 6.96 1.85
C PRO A 886 -10.97 6.04 0.87
N GLN A 887 -12.29 5.93 1.05
CA GLN A 887 -13.17 5.16 0.16
C GLN A 887 -13.29 5.81 -1.22
N GLY A 888 -13.39 7.15 -1.28
CA GLY A 888 -13.38 7.90 -2.53
C GLY A 888 -12.11 7.69 -3.36
N LYS A 889 -10.94 7.58 -2.71
CA LYS A 889 -9.67 7.26 -3.39
C LYS A 889 -9.73 5.89 -4.07
N ALA A 890 -10.20 4.86 -3.37
CA ALA A 890 -10.33 3.51 -3.90
C ALA A 890 -11.35 3.42 -5.06
N LYS A 891 -12.48 4.13 -4.93
CA LYS A 891 -13.53 4.19 -5.96
C LYS A 891 -13.02 4.71 -7.31
N ILE A 892 -12.21 5.77 -7.30
CA ILE A 892 -11.61 6.30 -8.55
C ILE A 892 -10.75 5.25 -9.24
N ILE A 893 -9.92 4.55 -8.48
CA ILE A 893 -9.04 3.51 -9.01
C ILE A 893 -9.86 2.36 -9.59
N GLU A 894 -10.91 1.91 -8.91
CA GLU A 894 -11.79 0.86 -9.39
C GLU A 894 -12.47 1.22 -10.72
N GLU A 895 -13.00 2.44 -10.84
CA GLU A 895 -13.65 2.90 -12.07
C GLU A 895 -12.68 3.02 -13.25
N LEU A 896 -11.42 3.41 -12.99
CA LEU A 896 -10.37 3.41 -14.01
C LEU A 896 -9.98 2.00 -14.46
N GLN A 897 -9.92 1.05 -13.52
CA GLN A 897 -9.64 -0.35 -13.82
C GLN A 897 -10.75 -1.00 -14.66
N LYS A 898 -12.02 -0.64 -14.41
CA LYS A 898 -13.17 -1.08 -15.25
C LYS A 898 -13.02 -0.64 -16.71
N GLN A 899 -12.31 0.46 -16.96
CA GLN A 899 -11.98 0.95 -18.31
C GLN A 899 -10.70 0.32 -18.90
N SER A 900 -10.20 -0.78 -18.32
CA SER A 900 -8.97 -1.47 -18.73
C SER A 900 -7.70 -0.61 -18.63
N ARG A 901 -7.64 0.30 -17.66
CA ARG A 901 -6.46 1.11 -17.37
C ARG A 901 -5.70 0.52 -16.18
N HIS A 902 -4.38 0.54 -16.25
CA HIS A 902 -3.50 0.03 -15.21
C HIS A 902 -3.02 1.18 -14.32
N VAL A 903 -3.30 1.04 -13.03
CA VAL A 903 -3.18 2.13 -12.06
C VAL A 903 -2.13 1.81 -11.01
N LEU A 904 -1.23 2.77 -10.78
CA LEU A 904 -0.32 2.82 -9.64
C LEU A 904 -0.88 3.77 -8.60
N MET A 905 -0.90 3.36 -7.33
CA MET A 905 -1.11 4.26 -6.19
C MET A 905 0.15 4.31 -5.35
N CYS A 906 0.62 5.51 -5.05
CA CYS A 906 1.73 5.78 -4.13
C CYS A 906 1.21 6.60 -2.94
N GLY A 907 1.40 6.09 -1.73
CA GLY A 907 0.91 6.71 -0.49
C GLY A 907 1.80 6.35 0.70
N ASP A 908 1.51 6.92 1.87
CA ASP A 908 2.25 6.64 3.11
C ASP A 908 1.67 5.45 3.92
N GLY A 909 0.47 4.99 3.55
CA GLY A 909 -0.14 3.78 4.10
C GLY A 909 -1.11 4.02 5.27
N GLY A 910 -1.33 5.25 5.73
CA GLY A 910 -2.34 5.54 6.75
C GLY A 910 -3.75 5.59 6.14
N ASN A 911 -4.02 6.67 5.41
CA ASN A 911 -5.31 6.92 4.77
C ASN A 911 -5.48 6.26 3.39
N ASP A 912 -4.39 5.68 2.86
CA ASP A 912 -4.31 5.18 1.49
C ASP A 912 -4.39 3.66 1.35
N VAL A 913 -4.49 2.90 2.46
CA VAL A 913 -4.47 1.43 2.42
C VAL A 913 -5.48 0.85 1.43
N GLY A 914 -6.72 1.37 1.43
CA GLY A 914 -7.77 0.91 0.53
C GLY A 914 -7.40 1.13 -0.94
N ALA A 915 -6.88 2.32 -1.26
CA ALA A 915 -6.46 2.70 -2.60
C ALA A 915 -5.21 1.93 -3.07
N LEU A 916 -4.20 1.79 -2.20
CA LEU A 916 -2.98 1.01 -2.44
C LEU A 916 -3.29 -0.45 -2.78
N LYS A 917 -4.26 -1.02 -2.06
CA LYS A 917 -4.68 -2.41 -2.27
C LYS A 917 -5.46 -2.60 -3.56
N GLN A 918 -6.34 -1.64 -3.88
CA GLN A 918 -7.19 -1.68 -5.08
C GLN A 918 -6.36 -1.48 -6.36
N ALA A 919 -5.32 -0.66 -6.33
CA ALA A 919 -4.44 -0.39 -7.47
C ALA A 919 -3.78 -1.67 -8.02
N ASP A 920 -3.45 -1.69 -9.31
CA ASP A 920 -2.71 -2.81 -9.94
C ASP A 920 -1.31 -2.95 -9.31
N ALA A 921 -0.69 -1.82 -8.97
CA ALA A 921 0.50 -1.73 -8.15
C ALA A 921 0.28 -0.68 -7.04
N GLY A 922 0.51 -1.06 -5.79
CA GLY A 922 0.48 -0.15 -4.64
C GLY A 922 1.89 0.00 -4.08
N LEU A 923 2.34 1.23 -3.86
CA LEU A 923 3.62 1.55 -3.26
C LEU A 923 3.39 2.36 -1.97
N ALA A 924 3.79 1.78 -0.84
CA ALA A 924 3.71 2.43 0.47
C ALA A 924 5.08 2.96 0.88
N LEU A 925 5.17 4.25 1.20
CA LEU A 925 6.37 4.89 1.71
C LEU A 925 6.36 4.88 3.24
N LEU A 926 7.26 4.10 3.85
CA LEU A 926 7.34 3.99 5.31
C LEU A 926 8.02 5.23 5.93
N ALA A 927 7.37 5.83 6.93
CA ALA A 927 7.90 6.98 7.67
C ALA A 927 9.21 6.63 8.39
N GLY A 928 10.18 7.56 8.39
CA GLY A 928 11.49 7.38 9.02
C GLY A 928 12.64 6.98 8.09
N TYR A 929 12.36 6.48 6.88
CA TYR A 929 13.41 6.12 5.90
C TYR A 929 13.70 7.21 4.86
N GLY A 930 12.84 8.24 4.75
CA GLY A 930 12.89 9.23 3.66
C GLY A 930 13.29 10.66 4.03
N ASN A 931 13.62 10.95 5.29
CA ASN A 931 13.81 12.33 5.77
C ASN A 931 15.25 12.84 5.72
N VAL A 932 16.20 12.02 5.26
CA VAL A 932 17.63 12.37 5.18
C VAL A 932 17.94 13.35 4.03
N ASN A 933 17.00 13.53 3.10
CA ASN A 933 17.23 14.35 1.90
C ASN A 933 16.86 15.83 2.04
N THR A 934 16.33 16.30 3.17
CA THR A 934 16.12 17.74 3.44
C THR A 934 17.41 18.35 4.00
N ALA A 935 17.79 19.54 3.52
CA ALA A 935 19.11 20.11 3.86
C ALA A 935 19.24 20.35 5.36
N ASP A 936 20.33 19.85 5.94
CA ASP A 936 20.75 20.10 7.32
C ASP A 936 20.81 21.60 7.62
N THR A 937 20.12 21.99 8.68
CA THR A 937 20.54 23.11 9.51
C THR A 937 20.46 22.71 10.98
N ASN A 938 21.66 22.57 11.55
CA ASN A 938 22.05 22.49 12.96
C ASN A 938 22.14 21.09 13.59
N ASP A 939 23.40 20.67 13.70
CA ASP A 939 23.94 19.57 14.51
C ASP A 939 23.43 19.60 15.97
N ILE A 940 23.03 18.44 16.49
CA ILE A 940 23.21 18.06 17.90
C ILE A 940 23.68 16.61 17.94
N ASP A 941 24.98 16.45 18.17
CA ASP A 941 25.64 15.20 18.55
C ASP A 941 25.08 14.62 19.85
N SER A 942 24.66 13.35 19.85
CA SER A 942 24.98 12.38 20.92
C SER A 942 24.57 10.96 20.54
N PRO A 943 25.43 9.94 20.74
CA PRO A 943 25.12 8.55 20.42
C PRO A 943 24.53 7.83 21.65
N SER A 944 23.48 7.03 21.47
CA SER A 944 23.19 5.93 22.41
C SER A 944 22.54 4.73 21.72
N ASP A 945 23.08 3.58 22.07
CA ASP A 945 23.04 2.31 21.36
C ASP A 945 21.77 1.48 21.61
N ALA A 946 21.13 1.00 20.52
CA ALA A 946 20.40 -0.28 20.49
C ALA A 946 19.96 -0.80 19.08
N ASN A 947 20.38 -0.21 17.95
CA ASN A 947 19.97 -0.68 16.59
C ASN A 947 21.13 -0.92 15.59
N THR A 948 22.36 -0.97 16.09
CA THR A 948 23.60 -0.75 15.33
C THR A 948 24.03 -1.81 14.30
N VAL A 949 23.22 -2.85 14.01
CA VAL A 949 23.58 -3.90 13.03
C VAL A 949 22.88 -3.73 11.67
N CYS A 950 21.69 -3.12 11.65
CA CYS A 950 20.96 -2.88 10.39
C CYS A 950 21.33 -1.53 9.78
N ASP A 951 21.58 -0.52 10.62
CA ASP A 951 21.89 0.85 10.19
C ASP A 951 23.26 0.96 9.51
N LYS A 952 24.28 0.26 10.01
CA LYS A 952 25.64 0.26 9.41
C LYS A 952 25.65 -0.24 7.96
N LYS A 953 24.81 -1.23 7.62
CA LYS A 953 24.73 -1.75 6.25
C LYS A 953 23.96 -0.83 5.31
N ALA A 954 22.96 -0.12 5.83
CA ALA A 954 22.16 0.82 5.05
C ALA A 954 22.94 2.12 4.80
N GLU A 955 23.66 2.61 5.81
CA GLU A 955 24.57 3.76 5.69
C GLU A 955 25.75 3.44 4.77
N GLU A 956 26.32 2.23 4.84
CA GLU A 956 27.32 1.76 3.87
C GLU A 956 26.76 1.66 2.44
N ALA A 957 25.50 1.23 2.27
CA ALA A 957 24.86 1.13 0.96
C ALA A 957 24.53 2.52 0.37
N LEU A 958 24.10 3.47 1.20
CA LEU A 958 23.83 4.85 0.82
C LEU A 958 25.13 5.59 0.48
N ASN A 959 26.17 5.44 1.30
CA ASN A 959 27.51 5.97 1.01
C ASN A 959 28.11 5.37 -0.26
N GLN A 960 27.82 4.11 -0.58
CA GLN A 960 28.21 3.50 -1.87
C GLN A 960 27.42 4.10 -3.04
N GLN A 961 26.13 4.36 -2.87
CA GLN A 961 25.27 4.97 -3.89
C GLN A 961 25.68 6.42 -4.17
N ASP A 962 25.95 7.21 -3.13
CA ASP A 962 26.48 8.58 -3.26
C ASP A 962 27.88 8.60 -3.87
N ALA A 963 28.74 7.64 -3.52
CA ALA A 963 30.04 7.48 -4.14
C ALA A 963 29.94 7.11 -5.63
N GLU A 964 28.98 6.27 -6.03
CA GLU A 964 28.72 5.94 -7.43
C GLU A 964 28.16 7.13 -8.22
N ILE A 965 27.22 7.89 -7.64
CA ILE A 965 26.69 9.12 -8.24
C ILE A 965 27.81 10.16 -8.41
N ALA A 966 28.65 10.36 -7.39
CA ALA A 966 29.80 11.25 -7.46
C ALA A 966 30.82 10.79 -8.53
N LYS A 967 31.03 9.49 -8.68
CA LYS A 967 31.90 8.91 -9.73
C LYS A 967 31.32 9.12 -11.13
N ARG A 968 30.00 8.97 -11.29
CA ARG A 968 29.28 9.23 -12.54
C ARG A 968 29.32 10.71 -12.92
N ASN A 969 29.15 11.62 -11.96
CA ASN A 969 29.25 13.06 -12.16
C ASN A 969 30.68 13.48 -12.52
N ARG A 970 31.71 12.93 -11.86
CA ARG A 970 33.12 13.16 -12.22
C ARG A 970 33.47 12.66 -13.62
N ARG A 971 32.87 11.53 -14.05
CA ARG A 971 33.05 10.99 -15.40
C ARG A 971 32.37 11.89 -16.44
N ALA A 972 31.12 12.29 -16.21
CA ALA A 972 30.40 13.22 -17.06
C ALA A 972 31.12 14.59 -17.17
N ALA A 973 31.68 15.10 -16.07
CA ALA A 973 32.47 16.34 -16.08
C ALA A 973 33.78 16.20 -16.89
N LYS A 974 34.48 15.06 -16.79
CA LYS A 974 35.66 14.77 -17.63
C LYS A 974 35.29 14.65 -19.10
N ASP A 975 34.20 13.96 -19.42
CA ASP A 975 33.74 13.79 -20.80
C ASP A 975 33.31 15.15 -21.40
N ARG A 976 32.65 16.02 -20.61
CA ARG A 976 32.33 17.40 -20.98
C ARG A 976 33.60 18.23 -21.23
N GLN A 977 34.60 18.15 -20.36
CA GLN A 977 35.87 18.86 -20.55
C GLN A 977 36.64 18.37 -21.78
N ALA A 978 36.67 17.06 -22.02
CA ALA A 978 37.31 16.50 -23.21
C ALA A 978 36.60 16.93 -24.51
N PHE A 979 35.26 16.90 -24.52
CA PHE A 979 34.46 17.38 -25.65
C PHE A 979 34.69 18.88 -25.92
N LEU A 980 34.62 19.71 -24.88
CA LEU A 980 34.87 21.15 -25.02
C LEU A 980 36.30 21.43 -25.49
N TRP A 981 37.29 20.70 -24.99
CA TRP A 981 38.69 20.85 -25.40
C TRP A 981 38.90 20.54 -26.88
N GLU A 982 38.30 19.45 -27.37
CA GLU A 982 38.39 19.06 -28.78
C GLU A 982 37.71 20.10 -29.68
N LYS A 983 36.51 20.56 -29.32
CA LYS A 983 35.80 21.62 -30.05
C LYS A 983 36.52 22.96 -29.99
N GLN A 984 37.15 23.29 -28.87
CA GLN A 984 37.96 24.50 -28.74
C GLN A 984 39.17 24.49 -29.68
N LYS A 985 39.79 23.31 -29.86
CA LYS A 985 40.90 23.11 -30.79
C LYS A 985 40.46 23.21 -32.25
N GLU A 986 39.32 22.63 -32.61
CA GLU A 986 38.71 22.78 -33.93
C GLU A 986 38.41 24.25 -34.24
N LEU A 987 37.74 24.94 -33.31
CA LEU A 987 37.40 26.36 -33.46
C LEU A 987 38.63 27.27 -33.54
N SER A 988 39.72 26.92 -32.84
CA SER A 988 40.98 27.68 -32.92
C SER A 988 41.66 27.53 -34.29
N ASN A 989 41.52 26.38 -34.94
CA ASN A 989 41.99 26.21 -36.32
C ASN A 989 41.16 27.05 -37.29
N HIS A 990 39.83 26.99 -37.18
CA HIS A 990 38.94 27.85 -37.99
C HIS A 990 39.13 29.34 -37.73
N GLN A 991 39.50 29.75 -36.52
CA GLN A 991 39.80 31.15 -36.22
C GLN A 991 40.97 31.67 -37.05
N LYS A 992 41.98 30.83 -37.34
CA LYS A 992 43.11 31.21 -38.21
C LYS A 992 42.67 31.40 -39.65
N GLU A 993 41.80 30.52 -40.15
CA GLU A 993 41.23 30.62 -41.49
C GLU A 993 40.38 31.90 -41.61
N TRP A 994 39.49 32.17 -40.66
CA TRP A 994 38.69 33.39 -40.62
C TRP A 994 39.55 34.65 -40.54
N LEU A 995 40.64 34.61 -39.77
CA LEU A 995 41.58 35.71 -39.68
C LEU A 995 42.25 35.97 -41.04
N GLU A 996 42.68 34.93 -41.75
CA GLU A 996 43.28 35.06 -43.08
C GLU A 996 42.26 35.55 -44.12
N GLU A 997 41.05 35.01 -44.13
CA GLU A 997 39.96 35.46 -45.00
C GLU A 997 39.64 36.93 -44.77
N GLU A 998 39.57 37.36 -43.50
CA GLU A 998 39.22 38.74 -43.16
C GLU A 998 40.37 39.71 -43.40
N MET A 999 41.63 39.27 -43.22
CA MET A 999 42.80 40.02 -43.68
C MET A 999 42.82 40.17 -45.20
N GLN A 1000 42.51 39.11 -45.96
CA GLN A 1000 42.44 39.17 -47.42
C GLN A 1000 41.29 40.06 -47.91
N ALA A 1001 40.13 40.00 -47.25
CA ALA A 1001 38.98 40.86 -47.56
C ALA A 1001 39.30 42.33 -47.31
N ARG A 1002 39.95 42.66 -46.19
CA ARG A 1002 40.37 44.03 -45.87
C ARG A 1002 41.50 44.52 -46.78
N ALA A 1003 42.43 43.65 -47.15
CA ALA A 1003 43.48 43.98 -48.13
C ALA A 1003 42.88 44.29 -49.51
N LYS A 1004 41.83 43.57 -49.96
CA LYS A 1004 41.09 43.87 -51.19
C LYS A 1004 40.39 45.23 -51.14
N ASN A 1005 40.00 45.68 -49.95
CA ASN A 1005 39.36 46.98 -49.73
C ASN A 1005 40.38 48.14 -49.55
N GLY A 1006 41.68 47.87 -49.67
CA GLY A 1006 42.74 48.87 -49.57
C GLY A 1006 43.21 49.20 -48.14
N ASP A 1007 42.64 48.56 -47.12
CA ASP A 1007 43.04 48.72 -45.72
C ASP A 1007 44.26 47.85 -45.41
N THR A 1008 45.45 48.45 -45.39
CA THR A 1008 46.71 47.77 -45.08
C THR A 1008 47.40 48.43 -43.88
N GLY A 1009 47.82 47.62 -42.90
CA GLY A 1009 48.50 48.10 -41.69
C GLY A 1009 48.05 47.42 -40.40
N VAL A 1010 48.69 47.79 -39.28
CA VAL A 1010 48.50 47.17 -37.95
C VAL A 1010 47.04 47.29 -37.45
N LEU A 1011 46.37 48.41 -37.77
CA LEU A 1011 44.95 48.62 -37.42
C LEU A 1011 44.01 47.65 -38.15
N ALA A 1012 44.30 47.31 -39.42
CA ALA A 1012 43.52 46.35 -40.18
C ALA A 1012 43.71 44.92 -39.63
N GLN A 1013 44.93 44.57 -39.21
CA GLN A 1013 45.22 43.30 -38.55
C GLN A 1013 44.52 43.18 -37.19
N MET A 1014 44.55 44.23 -36.36
CA MET A 1014 43.81 44.25 -35.09
C MET A 1014 42.30 44.18 -35.29
N GLY A 1015 41.78 44.86 -36.32
CA GLY A 1015 40.36 44.80 -36.67
C GLY A 1015 39.91 43.40 -37.12
N ALA A 1016 40.71 42.73 -37.96
CA ALA A 1016 40.46 41.35 -38.39
C ALA A 1016 40.54 40.36 -37.20
N MET A 1017 41.51 40.55 -36.30
CA MET A 1017 41.65 39.73 -35.10
C MET A 1017 40.47 39.90 -34.14
N LYS A 1018 39.95 41.13 -33.99
CA LYS A 1018 38.77 41.38 -33.15
C LYS A 1018 37.51 40.71 -33.71
N SER A 1019 37.32 40.76 -35.03
CA SER A 1019 36.17 40.14 -35.70
C SER A 1019 36.22 38.61 -35.63
N SER A 1020 37.39 38.01 -35.91
CA SER A 1020 37.57 36.56 -35.84
C SER A 1020 37.41 36.02 -34.41
N MET A 1021 37.88 36.77 -33.41
CA MET A 1021 37.68 36.42 -32.00
C MET A 1021 36.22 36.54 -31.58
N GLY A 1022 35.49 37.55 -32.06
CA GLY A 1022 34.04 37.66 -31.85
C GLY A 1022 33.28 36.44 -32.36
N ARG A 1023 33.51 36.04 -33.61
CA ARG A 1023 32.92 34.81 -34.20
C ARG A 1023 33.28 33.55 -33.42
N TYR A 1024 34.53 33.41 -33.01
CA TYR A 1024 34.98 32.28 -32.18
C TYR A 1024 34.18 32.17 -30.88
N THR A 1025 33.96 33.29 -30.18
CA THR A 1025 33.19 33.27 -28.92
C THR A 1025 31.71 32.96 -29.11
N GLU A 1026 31.10 33.40 -30.21
CA GLU A 1026 29.69 33.08 -30.51
C GLU A 1026 29.51 31.60 -30.85
N GLU A 1027 30.38 31.04 -31.68
CA GLU A 1027 30.33 29.61 -32.03
C GLU A 1027 30.61 28.71 -30.82
N LEU A 1028 31.56 29.09 -29.96
CA LEU A 1028 31.80 28.35 -28.71
C LEU A 1028 30.56 28.34 -27.80
N LYS A 1029 29.85 29.47 -27.69
CA LYS A 1029 28.58 29.54 -26.93
C LYS A 1029 27.48 28.67 -27.54
N LYS A 1030 27.39 28.58 -28.87
CA LYS A 1030 26.44 27.68 -29.54
C LYS A 1030 26.76 26.21 -29.24
N VAL A 1031 28.02 25.82 -29.34
CA VAL A 1031 28.47 24.44 -29.04
C VAL A 1031 28.17 24.07 -27.59
N MET A 1032 28.42 24.97 -26.63
CA MET A 1032 28.06 24.76 -25.22
C MET A 1032 26.55 24.57 -25.05
N LYS A 1033 25.74 25.45 -25.66
CA LYS A 1033 24.27 25.38 -25.56
C LYS A 1033 23.69 24.13 -26.22
N GLU A 1034 24.29 23.64 -27.31
CA GLU A 1034 23.89 22.40 -27.99
C GLU A 1034 24.28 21.15 -27.19
N TYR A 1035 25.47 21.16 -26.57
CA TYR A 1035 25.91 20.10 -25.66
C TYR A 1035 24.99 20.02 -24.43
N ASP A 1036 24.70 21.16 -23.80
CA ASP A 1036 23.83 21.24 -22.62
C ASP A 1036 22.36 20.83 -22.97
N LYS A 1037 21.91 21.10 -24.21
CA LYS A 1037 20.58 20.67 -24.70
C LYS A 1037 20.49 19.16 -24.95
N THR A 1038 21.59 18.52 -25.35
CA THR A 1038 21.62 17.08 -25.66
C THR A 1038 21.93 16.21 -24.45
N HIS A 1039 22.70 16.72 -23.48
CA HIS A 1039 23.20 15.94 -22.34
C HIS A 1039 22.63 16.38 -20.99
N GLY A 1040 21.82 17.44 -20.94
CA GLY A 1040 21.22 17.98 -19.72
C GLY A 1040 22.23 18.71 -18.83
N ASN A 1041 21.74 19.57 -17.94
CA ASN A 1041 22.59 20.36 -17.06
C ASN A 1041 23.20 19.46 -15.97
N VAL A 1042 24.49 19.13 -16.07
CA VAL A 1042 25.20 18.41 -15.01
C VAL A 1042 25.43 19.41 -13.86
N TYR A 1043 24.72 19.21 -12.77
CA TYR A 1043 24.87 19.97 -11.52
C TYR A 1043 26.30 19.79 -11.00
N ASP A 1044 27.11 20.85 -11.02
CA ASP A 1044 28.42 20.88 -10.37
C ASP A 1044 28.29 21.53 -8.98
N PRO A 1045 28.25 20.74 -7.90
CA PRO A 1045 28.13 21.29 -6.54
C PRO A 1045 29.31 22.20 -6.15
N THR A 1046 30.42 22.18 -6.90
CA THR A 1046 31.58 23.05 -6.64
C THR A 1046 31.41 24.51 -7.08
N GLU A 1047 30.39 24.83 -7.90
CA GLU A 1047 30.12 26.24 -8.28
C GLU A 1047 29.63 27.09 -7.09
N LYS A 1048 28.86 26.51 -6.16
CA LYS A 1048 28.41 27.22 -4.95
C LYS A 1048 29.56 27.51 -3.98
N GLU A 1049 30.56 26.65 -3.92
CA GLU A 1049 31.75 26.87 -3.07
C GLU A 1049 32.66 27.96 -3.64
N LYS A 1050 32.81 28.02 -4.97
CA LYS A 1050 33.55 29.11 -5.63
C LYS A 1050 32.84 30.46 -5.50
N GLN A 1051 31.51 30.48 -5.57
CA GLN A 1051 30.72 31.71 -5.36
C GLN A 1051 30.76 32.22 -3.92
N LYS A 1052 30.96 31.34 -2.93
CA LYS A 1052 31.10 31.74 -1.52
C LYS A 1052 32.49 32.30 -1.18
N GLN A 1053 33.53 31.97 -1.96
CA GLN A 1053 34.91 32.31 -1.61
C GLN A 1053 35.42 33.65 -2.18
N ASN A 1054 34.72 34.31 -3.11
CA ASN A 1054 35.15 35.63 -3.60
C ASN A 1054 33.98 36.49 -4.13
N PRO A 1055 33.29 37.25 -3.26
CA PRO A 1055 32.20 38.14 -3.66
C PRO A 1055 32.66 39.37 -4.49
N THR A 1056 33.97 39.64 -4.57
CA THR A 1056 34.57 40.78 -5.31
C THR A 1056 34.72 40.53 -6.81
N ALA A 1057 34.75 39.28 -7.27
CA ALA A 1057 34.89 38.97 -8.70
C ALA A 1057 33.63 39.27 -9.53
N ALA A 1058 32.44 39.26 -8.89
CA ALA A 1058 31.17 39.53 -9.56
C ALA A 1058 30.97 41.02 -9.93
N LEU A 1059 31.76 41.92 -9.36
CA LEU A 1059 31.70 43.37 -9.64
C LEU A 1059 32.67 43.81 -10.75
N GLU A 1060 33.69 43.00 -11.09
CA GLU A 1060 34.67 43.34 -12.13
C GLU A 1060 34.24 42.88 -13.55
N GLU A 1061 33.33 41.90 -13.68
CA GLU A 1061 32.77 41.52 -14.99
C GLU A 1061 31.80 42.57 -15.59
N ALA A 1062 31.43 43.60 -14.83
CA ALA A 1062 30.55 44.69 -15.27
C ALA A 1062 31.26 45.88 -15.95
N SER A 1063 32.60 45.95 -15.95
CA SER A 1063 33.34 47.07 -16.55
C SER A 1063 34.49 46.60 -17.44
N GLY A 1064 34.43 46.95 -18.72
CA GLY A 1064 35.35 46.46 -19.75
C GLY A 1064 36.83 46.81 -19.51
N GLY A 1065 37.70 45.86 -19.89
CA GLY A 1065 39.13 46.08 -20.00
C GLY A 1065 39.90 44.79 -20.34
N LEU A 1066 40.47 44.73 -21.56
CA LEU A 1066 41.65 43.91 -21.87
C LEU A 1066 42.82 44.38 -20.97
N PRO A 1067 43.77 43.53 -20.52
CA PRO A 1067 44.86 43.10 -21.41
C PRO A 1067 45.61 41.78 -21.09
N MET A 1068 46.22 41.28 -22.18
CA MET A 1068 47.56 40.70 -22.36
C MET A 1068 48.11 39.51 -21.54
N VAL A 1069 48.57 38.56 -22.38
CA VAL A 1069 49.46 37.42 -22.22
C VAL A 1069 50.87 37.79 -21.69
N ARG A 1070 51.47 36.91 -20.87
CA ARG A 1070 52.80 36.26 -21.01
C ARG A 1070 53.29 35.65 -19.67
N PRO A 1071 54.23 34.68 -19.66
CA PRO A 1071 54.67 33.76 -20.71
C PRO A 1071 54.01 32.37 -20.63
#